data_AF-A0A3C1D8L5-F1
#
_entry.id   AF-A0A3C1D8L5-F1
#
_cell.length_a   1.000
_cell.length_b   1.000
_cell.length_c   1.000
_cell.angle_alpha   90.00
_cell.angle_beta   90.00
_cell.angle_gamma   90.00
#
_symmetry.space_group_name_H-M   'P 1'
#
loop_
_entity.id
_entity.type
_entity.pdbx_description
1 polymer ?
#
loop_
_entity_poly.entity_id
_entity_poly.type
_entity_poly.pdbx_seq_one_letter_code
_entity_poly.pdbx_strand_id
1 'polypeptide(L)'
;MKEIRIAIEHALQNSRIRKRYRSTLAIACVVTLSLALVAFGQPAATVENDPDALRSAGIVVGQPDTRSARMPNPTTSSVQGTADSVQEPQNATANLADDEKPQNMPRMLASPRGLQAPSLATQDAPVASGTLSSGHTWSIEGNETDGFTLTIEGEGSMPSSLYSNCPWAQWEANITEAHIGEGVTSLSSYLFAYDCKRLERVSLPGTVETFGSYAFRECPKLKSVNAPASLKTIEYGAFYDCILLESFDFPDGLESIESYAFQHCESLKQAILPDSVTWIGASAFTSCYALETARLPQGIARIPNSMFSNCSALGAIDIPDSVTAIGTSAFSVCSNLSEVNMSANVTSIESSAFTRCSSLTEMPLSPVLQSLGSGAFSSCGFTEVVVPESVTSMDTGVFSGCELLERATLPSSIATIPDYTFNKCPELVSVDYPGNITSVGNYAFSECKKLASFDFPSTLQTIGNYAFRECPLQTIDLPDGLTRIGREAFRGNRSVTSIDLPDSITSIGESTFEECSNLQHLKLPRFLEEIPNRMCYGWTNLHISAWPQTLKSIGDSAFSNCYLSDISLPDTVESIGKNAFSTTNRPHVSSITIPKATTSIGSYALYLNDEIRLEAVELRKIAENAVGYAENVRIVVADSVKVLSREFLTAASAKRIGKLVFEGESVLEIDDLASLTNLPDDLNTIIRQGTYYVDPHGALYRLEDDGAQLAYVPEGVTGYTVPANVPASEEGGDTLPVVGIGANALKNAKDLHEIDFADPGAIARIDSYAMANRPSLASVNGQTTTDGALASFPNATTVGMLPFTNTGLQESADPRQTKDAIRVVSGMELSIQTDAGSNFPAPSDDSEPYRYLTGEYPQVSVTLSNPDNTADKASRVYVRFENNEGSVTNFEPRTEPYNLANQDGTHTYPITFHATDDPCVFYFDIPRVVGAALQFNIVAGYPSPLS
;
A
#
# COMPACT_ATOMS: atom_id res chain seq x y z
N MET A 1 -25.19 3.79 13.46
CA MET A 1 -25.29 4.27 12.06
C MET A 1 -25.66 5.74 11.96
N LYS A 2 -26.85 6.18 12.42
CA LYS A 2 -27.31 7.58 12.29
C LYS A 2 -26.43 8.59 13.06
N GLU A 3 -25.95 8.22 14.25
CA GLU A 3 -25.04 9.06 15.06
C GLU A 3 -23.61 9.12 14.50
N ILE A 4 -23.11 8.01 13.93
CA ILE A 4 -21.80 7.95 13.26
C ILE A 4 -21.80 8.85 12.02
N ARG A 5 -22.91 8.87 11.27
CA ARG A 5 -23.09 9.76 10.11
C ARG A 5 -23.04 11.24 10.53
N ILE A 6 -23.69 11.61 11.63
CA ILE A 6 -23.69 12.98 12.16
C ILE A 6 -22.30 13.40 12.62
N ALA A 7 -21.53 12.50 13.26
CA ALA A 7 -20.16 12.76 13.68
C ALA A 7 -19.21 12.98 12.49
N ILE A 8 -19.38 12.22 11.40
CA ILE A 8 -18.60 12.37 10.15
C ILE A 8 -18.95 13.68 9.43
N GLU A 9 -20.24 14.04 9.36
CA GLU A 9 -20.70 15.30 8.76
C GLU A 9 -20.17 16.53 9.54
N HIS A 10 -20.05 16.43 10.87
CA HIS A 10 -19.45 17.48 11.71
C HIS A 10 -17.92 17.60 11.54
N ALA A 11 -17.22 16.48 11.37
CA ALA A 11 -15.76 16.48 11.14
C ALA A 11 -15.37 17.07 9.78
N LEU A 12 -16.23 16.96 8.77
CA LEU A 12 -15.99 17.44 7.41
C LEU A 12 -16.16 18.96 7.23
N GLN A 13 -16.78 19.66 8.18
CA GLN A 13 -16.98 21.12 8.12
C GLN A 13 -15.80 21.95 8.67
N ASN A 14 -14.77 21.32 9.26
CA ASN A 14 -13.66 22.03 9.89
C ASN A 14 -12.49 22.29 8.92
N SER A 15 -12.28 23.56 8.53
CA SER A 15 -11.39 23.98 7.42
C SER A 15 -9.89 23.71 7.64
N ARG A 16 -9.45 23.46 8.88
CA ARG A 16 -8.05 23.14 9.20
C ARG A 16 -7.63 21.70 8.90
N ILE A 17 -8.57 20.78 8.64
CA ILE A 17 -8.28 19.35 8.41
C ILE A 17 -8.11 19.03 6.91
N ARG A 18 -8.54 19.92 6.00
CA ARG A 18 -8.53 19.69 4.54
C ARG A 18 -7.15 19.49 3.90
N LYS A 19 -6.05 19.89 4.55
CA LYS A 19 -4.70 19.88 3.93
C LYS A 19 -3.79 18.72 4.34
N ARG A 20 -4.18 17.87 5.30
CA ARG A 20 -3.22 16.88 5.88
C ARG A 20 -3.64 15.40 5.91
N TYR A 21 -4.91 15.04 5.66
CA TYR A 21 -5.36 13.65 5.86
C TYR A 21 -6.38 13.13 4.84
N ARG A 22 -6.24 13.47 3.55
CA ARG A 22 -7.16 12.98 2.50
C ARG A 22 -7.07 11.47 2.25
N SER A 23 -5.91 10.86 2.48
CA SER A 23 -5.66 9.43 2.22
C SER A 23 -5.92 8.54 3.45
N THR A 24 -5.63 9.01 4.66
CA THR A 24 -5.75 8.21 5.89
C THR A 24 -7.20 8.04 6.37
N LEU A 25 -8.06 9.04 6.15
CA LEU A 25 -9.47 9.00 6.58
C LEU A 25 -10.34 8.11 5.67
N ALA A 26 -10.00 8.02 4.38
CA ALA A 26 -10.66 7.13 3.42
C ALA A 26 -10.39 5.66 3.72
N ILE A 27 -9.15 5.33 4.08
CA ILE A 27 -8.74 3.96 4.46
C ILE A 27 -9.36 3.57 5.80
N ALA A 28 -9.40 4.47 6.79
CA ALA A 28 -10.06 4.21 8.06
C ALA A 28 -11.57 3.94 7.86
N CYS A 29 -12.28 4.75 7.06
CA CYS A 29 -13.70 4.55 6.80
C CYS A 29 -14.01 3.22 6.08
N VAL A 30 -13.14 2.77 5.16
CA VAL A 30 -13.31 1.49 4.46
C VAL A 30 -13.05 0.31 5.41
N VAL A 31 -12.01 0.38 6.25
CA VAL A 31 -11.68 -0.66 7.23
C VAL A 31 -12.78 -0.80 8.29
N THR A 32 -13.36 0.30 8.77
CA THR A 32 -14.46 0.24 9.75
C THR A 32 -15.78 -0.25 9.12
N LEU A 33 -16.03 0.01 7.82
CA LEU A 33 -17.18 -0.54 7.11
C LEU A 33 -17.03 -2.04 6.85
N SER A 34 -15.82 -2.49 6.49
CA SER A 34 -15.51 -3.90 6.24
C SER A 34 -15.53 -4.74 7.52
N LEU A 35 -15.03 -4.21 8.65
CA LEU A 35 -15.10 -4.88 9.96
C LEU A 35 -16.54 -4.98 10.50
N ALA A 36 -17.39 -3.99 10.21
CA ALA A 36 -18.81 -4.03 10.60
C ALA A 36 -19.64 -5.03 9.78
N LEU A 37 -19.25 -5.30 8.53
CA LEU A 37 -19.90 -6.28 7.64
C LEU A 37 -19.52 -7.73 7.94
N VAL A 38 -18.35 -7.97 8.52
CA VAL A 38 -17.90 -9.33 8.93
C VAL A 38 -18.53 -9.76 10.27
N ALA A 39 -18.99 -8.83 11.10
CA ALA A 39 -19.55 -9.11 12.42
C ALA A 39 -21.04 -9.55 12.43
N PHE A 40 -21.76 -9.47 11.30
CA PHE A 40 -23.18 -9.87 11.20
C PHE A 40 -23.41 -10.72 9.96
N GLY A 41 -23.19 -12.03 10.07
CA GLY A 41 -23.34 -12.97 8.96
C GLY A 41 -24.77 -13.11 8.45
N GLN A 42 -25.04 -12.64 7.23
CA GLN A 42 -26.14 -13.06 6.33
C GLN A 42 -25.79 -12.72 4.84
N PRO A 43 -26.38 -13.42 3.83
CA PRO A 43 -25.82 -13.53 2.47
C PRO A 43 -26.21 -12.39 1.50
N ALA A 44 -25.39 -12.25 0.46
CA ALA A 44 -25.46 -11.21 -0.57
C ALA A 44 -26.71 -11.30 -1.47
N ALA A 45 -27.33 -10.15 -1.73
CA ALA A 45 -28.32 -9.96 -2.80
C ALA A 45 -27.71 -9.13 -3.95
N THR A 46 -27.61 -9.78 -5.11
CA THR A 46 -27.62 -9.32 -6.51
C THR A 46 -27.53 -7.82 -6.83
N VAL A 47 -26.50 -7.43 -7.59
CA VAL A 47 -26.52 -6.29 -8.54
C VAL A 47 -26.13 -6.83 -9.92
N GLU A 48 -26.84 -6.35 -10.94
CA GLU A 48 -26.96 -6.88 -12.30
C GLU A 48 -25.67 -6.93 -13.14
N ASN A 49 -25.66 -7.90 -14.04
CA ASN A 49 -24.60 -8.26 -14.98
C ASN A 49 -24.46 -7.27 -16.15
N ASP A 50 -23.22 -6.92 -16.50
CA ASP A 50 -22.85 -6.49 -17.86
C ASP A 50 -21.81 -7.47 -18.45
N PRO A 51 -22.18 -8.33 -19.44
CA PRO A 51 -21.34 -9.43 -19.93
C PRO A 51 -20.13 -9.06 -20.80
N ASP A 52 -19.98 -7.80 -21.25
CA ASP A 52 -18.93 -7.43 -22.20
C ASP A 52 -17.60 -7.01 -21.54
N ALA A 53 -17.56 -6.82 -20.22
CA ALA A 53 -16.34 -6.48 -19.49
C ALA A 53 -15.44 -7.68 -19.15
N LEU A 54 -15.93 -8.92 -19.30
CA LEU A 54 -15.20 -10.14 -18.91
C LEU A 54 -14.48 -10.85 -20.06
N ARG A 55 -14.61 -10.37 -21.31
CA ARG A 55 -13.91 -10.95 -22.48
C ARG A 55 -12.59 -10.28 -22.85
N SER A 56 -12.24 -9.14 -22.26
CA SER A 56 -10.98 -8.41 -22.54
C SER A 56 -9.82 -8.75 -21.59
N ALA A 57 -10.02 -9.61 -20.59
CA ALA A 57 -9.02 -9.88 -19.56
C ALA A 57 -8.18 -11.16 -19.75
N GLY A 58 -8.43 -11.99 -20.77
CA GLY A 58 -7.52 -13.10 -21.12
C GLY A 58 -7.20 -14.12 -20.00
N ILE A 59 -8.05 -14.27 -18.99
CA ILE A 59 -7.83 -15.21 -17.87
C ILE A 59 -8.54 -16.53 -18.17
N VAL A 60 -7.75 -17.60 -18.32
CA VAL A 60 -8.25 -18.98 -18.23
C VAL A 60 -8.50 -19.29 -16.76
N VAL A 61 -9.76 -19.26 -16.34
CA VAL A 61 -10.19 -19.71 -15.01
C VAL A 61 -10.50 -21.20 -15.09
N GLY A 62 -9.64 -22.02 -14.49
CA GLY A 62 -9.98 -23.41 -14.14
C GLY A 62 -11.07 -23.41 -13.07
N GLN A 63 -12.14 -24.17 -13.32
CA GLN A 63 -13.30 -24.28 -12.45
C GLN A 63 -12.94 -24.81 -11.05
N PRO A 64 -13.56 -24.29 -9.97
CA PRO A 64 -13.75 -25.04 -8.74
C PRO A 64 -15.08 -25.81 -8.84
N ASP A 65 -15.00 -27.12 -9.00
CA ASP A 65 -16.14 -28.03 -8.84
C ASP A 65 -16.63 -27.97 -7.39
N THR A 66 -17.86 -27.48 -7.21
CA THR A 66 -18.61 -27.63 -5.96
C THR A 66 -19.49 -28.88 -6.07
N ARG A 67 -19.08 -29.97 -5.42
CA ARG A 67 -20.02 -31.01 -5.00
C ARG A 67 -19.78 -31.42 -3.56
N SER A 68 -20.77 -31.06 -2.74
CA SER A 68 -21.14 -31.72 -1.50
C SER A 68 -21.01 -33.24 -1.62
N ALA A 69 -20.19 -33.83 -0.76
CA ALA A 69 -20.45 -35.14 -0.17
C ALA A 69 -19.62 -35.29 1.11
N ARG A 70 -20.30 -35.69 2.18
CA ARG A 70 -19.76 -36.42 3.33
C ARG A 70 -18.51 -37.23 2.96
N MET A 71 -17.45 -37.14 3.76
CA MET A 71 -16.47 -38.22 3.81
C MET A 71 -16.63 -39.04 5.09
N PRO A 72 -16.80 -40.37 4.97
CA PRO A 72 -16.53 -41.32 6.04
C PRO A 72 -15.03 -41.64 6.10
N ASN A 73 -14.60 -42.13 7.27
CA ASN A 73 -13.30 -42.76 7.49
C ASN A 73 -12.96 -43.83 6.42
N PRO A 74 -11.65 -44.08 6.23
CA PRO A 74 -11.21 -45.44 6.53
C PRO A 74 -9.80 -45.53 7.14
N THR A 75 -9.64 -46.50 8.03
CA THR A 75 -8.39 -47.23 8.18
C THR A 75 -8.60 -48.68 7.74
N THR A 76 -7.49 -49.27 7.31
CA THR A 76 -7.16 -50.70 7.20
C THR A 76 -7.44 -51.43 5.89
N SER A 77 -6.32 -51.95 5.40
CA SER A 77 -6.13 -52.99 4.41
C SER A 77 -6.63 -54.36 4.88
N SER A 78 -7.13 -55.13 3.90
CA SER A 78 -6.73 -56.51 3.59
C SER A 78 -7.84 -57.59 3.62
N VAL A 79 -7.78 -58.40 2.55
CA VAL A 79 -8.19 -59.80 2.36
C VAL A 79 -9.66 -60.17 2.08
N GLN A 80 -9.81 -60.74 0.86
CA GLN A 80 -10.71 -61.79 0.35
C GLN A 80 -11.82 -62.36 1.24
N GLY A 81 -12.99 -62.61 0.63
CA GLY A 81 -13.90 -63.67 1.08
C GLY A 81 -15.33 -63.54 0.57
N THR A 82 -15.80 -64.57 -0.13
CA THR A 82 -17.10 -64.77 -0.78
C THR A 82 -18.28 -65.04 0.16
N ALA A 83 -19.49 -65.06 -0.42
CA ALA A 83 -20.72 -65.79 -0.04
C ALA A 83 -21.69 -65.03 0.90
N ASP A 84 -22.88 -64.71 0.40
CA ASP A 84 -24.16 -65.40 0.67
C ASP A 84 -24.95 -64.56 1.71
N SER A 85 -26.27 -64.42 1.74
CA SER A 85 -27.42 -64.69 0.89
C SER A 85 -28.65 -64.22 1.71
N VAL A 86 -29.79 -64.00 1.06
CA VAL A 86 -31.16 -64.22 1.63
C VAL A 86 -31.71 -63.16 2.62
N GLN A 87 -32.60 -62.28 2.12
CA GLN A 87 -34.08 -62.23 2.27
C GLN A 87 -34.56 -61.55 3.57
N GLU A 88 -35.18 -60.35 3.53
CA GLU A 88 -36.61 -60.00 3.26
C GLU A 88 -37.27 -59.52 4.58
N PRO A 89 -38.45 -58.84 4.58
CA PRO A 89 -39.10 -58.10 3.50
C PRO A 89 -39.62 -56.68 3.92
N GLN A 90 -40.14 -55.99 2.91
CA GLN A 90 -40.93 -54.73 2.97
C GLN A 90 -42.44 -54.97 3.19
N ASN A 91 -43.16 -53.84 3.34
CA ASN A 91 -44.61 -53.56 3.20
C ASN A 91 -45.46 -53.68 4.49
N ALA A 92 -46.46 -52.83 4.77
CA ALA A 92 -47.41 -52.06 3.95
C ALA A 92 -48.00 -50.87 4.78
N THR A 93 -48.10 -49.62 4.28
CA THR A 93 -49.24 -48.89 3.66
C THR A 93 -50.66 -49.00 4.24
N ALA A 94 -51.26 -47.85 4.62
CA ALA A 94 -52.65 -47.36 4.34
C ALA A 94 -52.77 -45.89 4.86
N ASN A 95 -53.01 -44.82 4.08
CA ASN A 95 -54.27 -44.28 3.46
C ASN A 95 -55.45 -44.11 4.45
N LEU A 96 -56.24 -43.01 4.56
CA LEU A 96 -56.49 -41.73 3.85
C LEU A 96 -57.40 -40.84 4.75
N ALA A 97 -57.30 -39.48 4.60
CA ALA A 97 -58.35 -38.41 4.59
C ALA A 97 -59.47 -38.33 5.69
N ASP A 98 -60.05 -37.22 6.15
CA ASP A 98 -60.25 -35.83 5.68
C ASP A 98 -60.73 -34.90 6.84
N ASP A 99 -60.41 -33.60 6.67
CA ASP A 99 -61.16 -32.35 6.93
C ASP A 99 -61.57 -31.70 8.29
N GLU A 100 -61.46 -30.36 8.21
CA GLU A 100 -62.15 -29.23 8.86
C GLU A 100 -61.64 -28.53 10.15
N LYS A 101 -61.43 -27.20 9.97
CA LYS A 101 -61.19 -26.08 10.90
C LYS A 101 -62.52 -25.52 11.45
N PRO A 102 -62.57 -24.76 12.56
CA PRO A 102 -62.51 -23.29 12.47
C PRO A 102 -61.89 -22.52 13.66
N GLN A 103 -61.72 -21.20 13.46
CA GLN A 103 -61.09 -20.18 14.33
C GLN A 103 -62.04 -19.44 15.30
N ASN A 104 -61.42 -18.74 16.27
CA ASN A 104 -61.78 -17.45 16.94
C ASN A 104 -62.60 -17.40 18.26
N MET A 105 -61.89 -17.06 19.37
CA MET A 105 -62.01 -15.97 20.38
C MET A 105 -63.40 -15.45 20.89
N PRO A 106 -63.53 -14.88 22.13
CA PRO A 106 -62.66 -13.81 22.68
C PRO A 106 -62.43 -13.70 24.22
N ARG A 107 -61.52 -12.75 24.55
CA ARG A 107 -61.09 -12.11 25.83
C ARG A 107 -62.15 -11.81 26.90
N MET A 108 -61.75 -11.74 28.18
CA MET A 108 -62.00 -10.59 29.09
C MET A 108 -60.99 -10.50 30.27
N LEU A 109 -60.58 -9.27 30.58
CA LEU A 109 -59.80 -8.81 31.74
C LEU A 109 -60.68 -8.64 32.99
N ALA A 110 -60.14 -8.93 34.19
CA ALA A 110 -60.42 -8.19 35.43
C ALA A 110 -59.44 -8.54 36.58
N SER A 111 -58.94 -7.52 37.28
CA SER A 111 -58.47 -7.54 38.68
C SER A 111 -59.27 -6.45 39.43
N PRO A 112 -59.14 -6.16 40.77
CA PRO A 112 -58.38 -6.82 41.85
C PRO A 112 -59.12 -6.86 43.25
N ARG A 113 -58.38 -7.33 44.29
CA ARG A 113 -58.47 -7.05 45.76
C ARG A 113 -59.47 -7.79 46.69
N GLY A 114 -58.91 -8.44 47.72
CA GLY A 114 -59.19 -8.07 49.12
C GLY A 114 -59.66 -9.14 50.13
N LEU A 115 -58.73 -9.55 51.02
CA LEU A 115 -58.86 -9.84 52.46
C LEU A 115 -59.53 -11.13 53.02
N GLN A 116 -58.74 -11.77 53.90
CA GLN A 116 -59.01 -12.63 55.07
C GLN A 116 -59.05 -14.18 54.94
N ALA A 117 -58.03 -14.79 55.57
CA ALA A 117 -57.91 -16.20 55.98
C ALA A 117 -58.62 -16.43 57.35
N PRO A 118 -58.67 -17.65 57.95
CA PRO A 118 -58.08 -18.93 57.52
C PRO A 118 -59.03 -20.16 57.64
N SER A 119 -58.72 -21.25 56.93
CA SER A 119 -59.10 -22.59 57.38
C SER A 119 -57.93 -23.54 57.17
N LEU A 120 -57.40 -24.08 58.26
CA LEU A 120 -56.44 -25.17 58.28
C LEU A 120 -56.93 -26.33 57.40
N ALA A 121 -56.18 -26.65 56.36
CA ALA A 121 -56.28 -27.92 55.65
C ALA A 121 -54.85 -28.35 55.28
N THR A 122 -54.37 -29.36 56.02
CA THR A 122 -53.38 -30.38 55.61
C THR A 122 -52.28 -29.93 54.62
N GLN A 123 -51.08 -29.66 55.15
CA GLN A 123 -49.86 -30.08 54.45
C GLN A 123 -49.91 -31.62 54.30
N ASP A 124 -49.26 -32.15 53.26
CA ASP A 124 -48.95 -33.58 53.00
C ASP A 124 -49.60 -34.19 51.73
N ALA A 125 -50.03 -33.38 50.76
CA ALA A 125 -50.23 -33.89 49.39
C ALA A 125 -49.27 -33.17 48.42
N PRO A 126 -48.52 -33.91 47.58
CA PRO A 126 -47.64 -33.29 46.59
C PRO A 126 -48.46 -32.49 45.57
N VAL A 127 -47.89 -31.37 45.11
CA VAL A 127 -48.46 -30.46 44.10
C VAL A 127 -48.72 -31.22 42.79
N ALA A 128 -47.82 -32.14 42.45
CA ALA A 128 -47.98 -33.08 41.36
C ALA A 128 -47.21 -34.36 41.65
N SER A 129 -47.65 -35.48 41.09
CA SER A 129 -46.92 -36.75 41.15
C SER A 129 -47.27 -37.62 39.94
N GLY A 130 -46.43 -38.61 39.68
CA GLY A 130 -46.65 -39.57 38.59
C GLY A 130 -45.63 -40.70 38.59
N THR A 131 -45.64 -41.50 37.52
CA THR A 131 -44.72 -42.63 37.33
C THR A 131 -44.07 -42.54 35.95
N LEU A 132 -42.75 -42.72 35.90
CA LEU A 132 -41.96 -42.84 34.67
C LEU A 132 -42.19 -44.20 34.00
N SER A 133 -41.82 -44.31 32.72
CA SER A 133 -41.89 -45.58 31.97
C SER A 133 -41.01 -46.69 32.56
N SER A 134 -39.98 -46.32 33.33
CA SER A 134 -39.12 -47.24 34.08
C SER A 134 -39.71 -47.70 35.42
N GLY A 135 -40.96 -47.34 35.74
CA GLY A 135 -41.61 -47.68 37.00
C GLY A 135 -41.21 -46.83 38.20
N HIS A 136 -40.32 -45.86 38.03
CA HIS A 136 -39.94 -44.90 39.08
C HIS A 136 -41.06 -43.88 39.30
N THR A 137 -41.39 -43.58 40.54
CA THR A 137 -42.37 -42.56 40.92
C THR A 137 -41.68 -41.21 41.15
N TRP A 138 -42.37 -40.12 40.84
CA TRP A 138 -41.91 -38.76 41.12
C TRP A 138 -43.00 -37.94 41.82
N SER A 139 -42.60 -36.98 42.65
CA SER A 139 -43.47 -35.99 43.26
C SER A 139 -42.83 -34.61 43.29
N ILE A 140 -43.67 -33.57 43.20
CA ILE A 140 -43.29 -32.17 43.36
C ILE A 140 -43.98 -31.65 44.61
N GLU A 141 -43.21 -31.07 45.53
CA GLU A 141 -43.68 -30.44 46.75
C GLU A 141 -43.22 -28.97 46.80
N GLY A 142 -43.91 -28.12 47.56
CA GLY A 142 -43.56 -26.69 47.69
C GLY A 142 -44.46 -25.75 46.89
N ASN A 143 -43.97 -24.53 46.60
CA ASN A 143 -44.74 -23.49 45.94
C ASN A 143 -43.84 -22.53 45.13
N GLU A 144 -44.42 -21.71 44.24
CA GLU A 144 -43.67 -20.80 43.35
C GLU A 144 -42.81 -19.74 44.08
N THR A 145 -43.15 -19.40 45.33
CA THR A 145 -42.43 -18.37 46.11
C THR A 145 -41.19 -18.93 46.77
N ASP A 146 -41.32 -20.08 47.43
CA ASP A 146 -40.26 -20.73 48.20
C ASP A 146 -39.39 -21.67 47.34
N GLY A 147 -39.89 -22.06 46.17
CA GLY A 147 -39.29 -23.08 45.30
C GLY A 147 -39.98 -24.44 45.44
N PHE A 148 -39.73 -25.30 44.47
CA PHE A 148 -40.23 -26.67 44.44
C PHE A 148 -39.13 -27.67 44.78
N THR A 149 -39.51 -28.73 45.48
CA THR A 149 -38.70 -29.91 45.73
C THR A 149 -39.18 -31.05 44.85
N LEU A 150 -38.27 -31.63 44.05
CA LEU A 150 -38.54 -32.82 43.24
C LEU A 150 -38.03 -34.07 43.95
N THR A 151 -38.90 -35.02 44.23
CA THR A 151 -38.52 -36.33 44.78
C THR A 151 -38.73 -37.41 43.73
N ILE A 152 -37.75 -38.28 43.53
CA ILE A 152 -37.81 -39.43 42.61
C ILE A 152 -37.47 -40.70 43.38
N GLU A 153 -38.38 -41.66 43.39
CA GLU A 153 -38.23 -42.95 44.08
C GLU A 153 -38.42 -44.11 43.09
N GLY A 154 -37.71 -45.20 43.31
CA GLY A 154 -37.76 -46.38 42.44
C GLY A 154 -36.52 -47.24 42.58
N GLU A 155 -36.55 -48.42 41.97
CA GLU A 155 -35.46 -49.38 41.96
C GLU A 155 -34.82 -49.46 40.56
N GLY A 156 -33.49 -49.47 40.52
CA GLY A 156 -32.70 -49.65 39.30
C GLY A 156 -32.46 -48.36 38.50
N SER A 157 -32.25 -48.52 37.20
CA SER A 157 -31.92 -47.42 36.30
C SER A 157 -33.15 -46.60 35.94
N MET A 158 -33.05 -45.27 36.05
CA MET A 158 -34.02 -44.35 35.44
C MET A 158 -34.04 -44.51 33.90
N PRO A 159 -35.07 -44.00 33.19
CA PRO A 159 -35.09 -44.04 31.72
C PRO A 159 -33.83 -43.39 31.16
N SER A 160 -33.31 -43.89 30.04
CA SER A 160 -32.03 -43.42 29.49
C SER A 160 -32.00 -41.92 29.17
N SER A 161 -33.14 -41.32 28.83
CA SER A 161 -33.27 -39.89 28.56
C SER A 161 -34.65 -39.36 28.91
N LEU A 162 -34.71 -38.12 29.42
CA LEU A 162 -35.93 -37.37 29.70
C LEU A 162 -36.12 -36.13 28.81
N TYR A 163 -35.26 -35.96 27.79
CA TYR A 163 -35.21 -34.75 26.95
C TYR A 163 -36.58 -34.24 26.42
N SER A 164 -37.44 -35.13 25.91
CA SER A 164 -38.72 -34.75 25.32
C SER A 164 -39.94 -35.05 26.20
N ASN A 165 -39.75 -35.73 27.33
CA ASN A 165 -40.83 -36.35 28.12
C ASN A 165 -40.65 -36.11 29.62
N CYS A 166 -40.02 -35.00 30.02
CA CYS A 166 -39.82 -34.70 31.42
C CYS A 166 -41.17 -34.39 32.09
N PRO A 167 -41.65 -35.23 33.04
CA PRO A 167 -43.01 -35.08 33.59
C PRO A 167 -43.20 -33.79 34.40
N TRP A 168 -42.11 -33.25 34.95
CA TRP A 168 -42.12 -32.06 35.77
C TRP A 168 -41.70 -30.79 35.03
N ALA A 169 -41.66 -30.82 33.68
CA ALA A 169 -41.27 -29.67 32.84
C ALA A 169 -42.00 -28.37 33.19
N GLN A 170 -43.25 -28.43 33.66
CA GLN A 170 -44.01 -27.26 34.08
C GLN A 170 -43.41 -26.55 35.33
N TRP A 171 -42.69 -27.28 36.19
CA TRP A 171 -42.14 -26.76 37.44
C TRP A 171 -40.62 -26.52 37.40
N GLU A 172 -39.90 -27.06 36.40
CA GLU A 172 -38.43 -27.06 36.30
C GLU A 172 -37.78 -25.69 36.62
N ALA A 173 -38.31 -24.60 36.06
CA ALA A 173 -37.82 -23.24 36.28
C ALA A 173 -37.77 -22.79 37.76
N ASN A 174 -38.54 -23.44 38.62
CA ASN A 174 -38.67 -23.11 40.04
C ASN A 174 -38.26 -24.27 40.97
N ILE A 175 -37.72 -25.37 40.46
CA ILE A 175 -37.15 -26.43 41.30
C ILE A 175 -35.87 -25.89 41.94
N THR A 176 -35.80 -25.95 43.27
CA THR A 176 -34.65 -25.51 44.08
C THR A 176 -33.92 -26.67 44.74
N GLU A 177 -34.60 -27.79 44.97
CA GLU A 177 -34.05 -28.99 45.59
C GLU A 177 -34.54 -30.26 44.88
N ALA A 178 -33.68 -31.27 44.78
CA ALA A 178 -34.04 -32.59 44.27
C ALA A 178 -33.56 -33.71 45.21
N HIS A 179 -34.41 -34.70 45.47
CA HIS A 179 -34.12 -35.89 46.25
C HIS A 179 -34.28 -37.14 45.38
N ILE A 180 -33.20 -37.91 45.25
CA ILE A 180 -33.20 -39.19 44.54
C ILE A 180 -33.18 -40.31 45.59
N GLY A 181 -34.12 -41.26 45.49
CA GLY A 181 -34.33 -42.33 46.49
C GLY A 181 -33.34 -43.49 46.38
N GLU A 182 -33.16 -44.22 47.49
CA GLU A 182 -32.11 -45.25 47.70
C GLU A 182 -32.04 -46.38 46.66
N GLY A 183 -33.11 -46.70 45.93
CA GLY A 183 -33.09 -47.77 44.92
C GLY A 183 -32.52 -47.35 43.55
N VAL A 184 -32.32 -46.05 43.30
CA VAL A 184 -31.94 -45.54 41.97
C VAL A 184 -30.46 -45.76 41.70
N THR A 185 -30.12 -46.46 40.61
CA THR A 185 -28.73 -46.78 40.25
C THR A 185 -28.15 -45.90 39.14
N SER A 186 -28.96 -45.18 38.38
CA SER A 186 -28.46 -44.26 37.34
C SER A 186 -29.41 -43.09 37.11
N LEU A 187 -28.84 -41.89 36.97
CA LEU A 187 -29.60 -40.69 36.61
C LEU A 187 -29.84 -40.65 35.10
N SER A 188 -31.06 -40.25 34.69
CA SER A 188 -31.41 -40.06 33.28
C SER A 188 -30.55 -39.00 32.60
N SER A 189 -30.30 -39.17 31.30
CA SER A 189 -29.81 -38.06 30.49
C SER A 189 -30.82 -36.91 30.50
N TYR A 190 -30.31 -35.68 30.59
CA TYR A 190 -31.11 -34.45 30.66
C TYR A 190 -32.06 -34.34 31.86
N LEU A 191 -31.77 -35.02 32.98
CA LEU A 191 -32.64 -35.07 34.17
C LEU A 191 -33.09 -33.68 34.68
N PHE A 192 -32.16 -32.73 34.74
CA PHE A 192 -32.38 -31.34 35.16
C PHE A 192 -32.02 -30.32 34.07
N ALA A 193 -31.84 -30.76 32.82
CA ALA A 193 -31.27 -29.89 31.78
C ALA A 193 -32.21 -28.75 31.35
N TYR A 194 -31.60 -27.65 30.87
CA TYR A 194 -32.20 -26.48 30.19
C TYR A 194 -33.03 -25.53 31.05
N ASP A 195 -33.88 -26.03 31.94
CA ASP A 195 -34.83 -25.17 32.66
C ASP A 195 -34.73 -25.25 34.19
N CYS A 196 -33.92 -26.13 34.79
CA CYS A 196 -33.68 -26.13 36.25
C CYS A 196 -32.73 -25.01 36.72
N LYS A 197 -33.03 -23.76 36.36
CA LYS A 197 -32.17 -22.57 36.58
C LYS A 197 -32.03 -22.16 38.04
N ARG A 198 -32.86 -22.72 38.92
CA ARG A 198 -32.90 -22.42 40.36
C ARG A 198 -32.46 -23.57 41.24
N LEU A 199 -32.04 -24.70 40.67
CA LEU A 199 -31.61 -25.87 41.42
C LEU A 199 -30.35 -25.52 42.24
N GLU A 200 -30.46 -25.60 43.56
CA GLU A 200 -29.37 -25.28 44.50
C GLU A 200 -28.80 -26.54 45.17
N ARG A 201 -29.64 -27.57 45.39
CA ARG A 201 -29.29 -28.77 46.15
C ARG A 201 -29.81 -30.03 45.50
N VAL A 202 -28.99 -31.07 45.53
CA VAL A 202 -29.36 -32.41 45.06
C VAL A 202 -28.90 -33.42 46.11
N SER A 203 -29.83 -34.23 46.59
CA SER A 203 -29.56 -35.37 47.47
C SER A 203 -29.56 -36.64 46.64
N LEU A 204 -28.43 -37.35 46.65
CA LEU A 204 -28.22 -38.58 45.89
C LEU A 204 -28.06 -39.77 46.85
N PRO A 205 -28.58 -40.96 46.50
CA PRO A 205 -28.43 -42.16 47.30
C PRO A 205 -27.06 -42.80 47.08
N GLY A 206 -26.66 -43.68 47.99
CA GLY A 206 -25.38 -44.40 47.92
C GLY A 206 -25.30 -45.48 46.84
N THR A 207 -26.36 -45.65 46.03
CA THR A 207 -26.51 -46.68 44.99
C THR A 207 -26.33 -46.16 43.57
N VAL A 208 -26.27 -44.83 43.35
CA VAL A 208 -26.09 -44.28 42.01
C VAL A 208 -24.68 -44.56 41.49
N GLU A 209 -24.60 -45.25 40.35
CA GLU A 209 -23.36 -45.62 39.66
C GLU A 209 -23.08 -44.73 38.44
N THR A 210 -24.10 -44.08 37.87
CA THR A 210 -23.96 -43.28 36.64
C THR A 210 -24.70 -41.95 36.73
N PHE A 211 -24.01 -40.86 36.39
CA PHE A 211 -24.63 -39.59 36.04
C PHE A 211 -24.81 -39.52 34.53
N GLY A 212 -26.07 -39.56 34.09
CA GLY A 212 -26.42 -39.56 32.67
C GLY A 212 -26.00 -38.29 31.93
N SER A 213 -25.93 -38.40 30.60
CA SER A 213 -25.49 -37.33 29.73
C SER A 213 -26.32 -36.06 29.93
N TYR A 214 -25.65 -34.92 30.16
CA TYR A 214 -26.30 -33.64 30.45
C TYR A 214 -27.26 -33.64 31.65
N ALA A 215 -27.13 -34.56 32.62
CA ALA A 215 -28.05 -34.69 33.75
C ALA A 215 -28.25 -33.37 34.52
N PHE A 216 -27.21 -32.56 34.72
CA PHE A 216 -27.22 -31.27 35.42
C PHE A 216 -26.86 -30.09 34.50
N ARG A 217 -26.98 -30.24 33.18
CA ARG A 217 -26.61 -29.20 32.22
C ARG A 217 -27.31 -27.88 32.54
N GLU A 218 -26.55 -26.78 32.51
CA GLU A 218 -27.04 -25.42 32.71
C GLU A 218 -27.83 -25.26 34.02
N CYS A 219 -27.31 -25.84 35.11
CA CYS A 219 -27.79 -25.60 36.48
C CYS A 219 -26.93 -24.51 37.17
N PRO A 220 -27.15 -23.21 36.89
CA PRO A 220 -26.25 -22.12 37.28
C PRO A 220 -26.27 -21.78 38.78
N LYS A 221 -27.17 -22.37 39.57
CA LYS A 221 -27.29 -22.16 41.01
C LYS A 221 -26.75 -23.32 41.85
N LEU A 222 -26.39 -24.43 41.20
CA LEU A 222 -25.89 -25.62 41.86
C LEU A 222 -24.45 -25.38 42.32
N LYS A 223 -24.23 -25.40 43.64
CA LYS A 223 -22.92 -25.07 44.24
C LYS A 223 -22.05 -26.27 44.54
N SER A 224 -22.66 -27.40 44.84
CA SER A 224 -21.98 -28.65 45.21
C SER A 224 -22.88 -29.82 44.90
N VAL A 225 -22.29 -30.93 44.47
CA VAL A 225 -22.95 -32.22 44.36
C VAL A 225 -22.10 -33.24 45.10
N ASN A 226 -22.69 -33.89 46.10
CA ASN A 226 -22.01 -34.96 46.83
C ASN A 226 -22.09 -36.23 46.00
N ALA A 227 -20.99 -36.61 45.37
CA ALA A 227 -20.94 -37.84 44.59
C ALA A 227 -21.03 -39.06 45.52
N PRO A 228 -21.87 -40.07 45.22
CA PRO A 228 -21.92 -41.29 45.99
C PRO A 228 -20.68 -42.16 45.74
N ALA A 229 -20.27 -42.94 46.75
CA ALA A 229 -19.09 -43.80 46.66
C ALA A 229 -19.20 -44.90 45.59
N SER A 230 -20.43 -45.24 45.17
CA SER A 230 -20.72 -46.17 44.08
C SER A 230 -20.52 -45.59 42.68
N LEU A 231 -20.36 -44.27 42.53
CA LEU A 231 -20.30 -43.62 41.22
C LEU A 231 -19.12 -44.15 40.40
N LYS A 232 -19.43 -44.67 39.20
CA LYS A 232 -18.50 -45.23 38.22
C LYS A 232 -18.29 -44.34 37.03
N THR A 233 -19.35 -43.68 36.57
CA THR A 233 -19.35 -42.97 35.28
C THR A 233 -20.00 -41.61 35.39
N ILE A 234 -19.30 -40.58 34.89
CA ILE A 234 -19.87 -39.25 34.61
C ILE A 234 -19.95 -39.10 33.10
N GLU A 235 -21.16 -39.17 32.55
CA GLU A 235 -21.36 -39.17 31.10
C GLU A 235 -21.22 -37.77 30.48
N TYR A 236 -21.36 -37.73 29.14
CA TYR A 236 -21.14 -36.56 28.30
C TYR A 236 -21.85 -35.32 28.85
N GLY A 237 -21.10 -34.26 29.11
CA GLY A 237 -21.66 -32.97 29.49
C GLY A 237 -22.51 -32.97 30.77
N ALA A 238 -22.36 -33.96 31.67
CA ALA A 238 -23.22 -34.11 32.85
C ALA A 238 -23.38 -32.83 33.68
N PHE A 239 -22.33 -32.02 33.84
CA PHE A 239 -22.30 -30.73 34.54
C PHE A 239 -21.95 -29.55 33.62
N TYR A 240 -22.17 -29.68 32.31
CA TYR A 240 -21.92 -28.61 31.35
C TYR A 240 -22.64 -27.30 31.77
N ASP A 241 -21.93 -26.17 31.80
CA ASP A 241 -22.45 -24.85 32.22
C ASP A 241 -23.01 -24.80 33.67
N CYS A 242 -22.54 -25.67 34.57
CA CYS A 242 -22.76 -25.52 36.02
C CYS A 242 -21.86 -24.43 36.63
N ILE A 243 -22.08 -23.17 36.25
CA ILE A 243 -21.15 -22.04 36.48
C ILE A 243 -20.81 -21.76 37.97
N LEU A 244 -21.70 -22.09 38.91
CA LEU A 244 -21.49 -21.88 40.35
C LEU A 244 -21.03 -23.14 41.10
N LEU A 245 -20.77 -24.26 40.41
CA LEU A 245 -20.27 -25.46 41.06
C LEU A 245 -18.87 -25.20 41.60
N GLU A 246 -18.72 -25.06 42.91
CA GLU A 246 -17.45 -24.68 43.56
C GLU A 246 -16.56 -25.90 43.84
N SER A 247 -17.17 -27.05 44.08
CA SER A 247 -16.49 -28.30 44.45
C SER A 247 -17.27 -29.52 43.96
N PHE A 248 -16.52 -30.56 43.60
CA PHE A 248 -17.04 -31.87 43.27
C PHE A 248 -16.07 -32.91 43.84
N ASP A 249 -16.57 -33.78 44.72
CA ASP A 249 -15.76 -34.84 45.32
C ASP A 249 -15.74 -36.04 44.38
N PHE A 250 -14.61 -36.31 43.74
CA PHE A 250 -14.45 -37.47 42.86
C PHE A 250 -14.19 -38.74 43.70
N PRO A 251 -15.08 -39.75 43.68
CA PRO A 251 -14.97 -40.92 44.55
C PRO A 251 -13.92 -41.92 44.03
N ASP A 252 -13.22 -42.61 44.95
CA ASP A 252 -12.14 -43.58 44.65
C ASP A 252 -12.52 -44.73 43.69
N GLY A 253 -13.82 -44.96 43.48
CA GLY A 253 -14.34 -45.99 42.58
C GLY A 253 -14.64 -45.52 41.16
N LEU A 254 -14.45 -44.23 40.85
CA LEU A 254 -14.80 -43.60 39.57
C LEU A 254 -13.88 -44.11 38.43
N GLU A 255 -14.47 -44.56 37.33
CA GLU A 255 -13.75 -45.21 36.23
C GLU A 255 -13.64 -44.31 34.99
N SER A 256 -14.67 -43.52 34.69
CA SER A 256 -14.70 -42.66 33.50
C SER A 256 -15.36 -41.29 33.72
N ILE A 257 -14.77 -40.28 33.05
CA ILE A 257 -15.31 -38.93 32.92
C ILE A 257 -15.39 -38.63 31.43
N GLU A 258 -16.60 -38.52 30.87
CA GLU A 258 -16.78 -38.33 29.44
C GLU A 258 -16.55 -36.88 29.00
N SER A 259 -16.59 -36.67 27.68
CA SER A 259 -16.29 -35.37 27.07
C SER A 259 -17.22 -34.28 27.60
N TYR A 260 -16.65 -33.09 27.82
CA TYR A 260 -17.37 -31.89 28.30
C TYR A 260 -18.03 -32.01 29.68
N ALA A 261 -17.77 -33.08 30.44
CA ALA A 261 -18.48 -33.39 31.70
C ALA A 261 -18.56 -32.20 32.67
N PHE A 262 -17.51 -31.39 32.82
CA PHE A 262 -17.44 -30.20 33.68
C PHE A 262 -17.07 -28.94 32.88
N GLN A 263 -17.33 -28.92 31.56
CA GLN A 263 -17.05 -27.72 30.77
C GLN A 263 -17.87 -26.54 31.30
N HIS A 264 -17.22 -25.38 31.42
CA HIS A 264 -17.81 -24.14 31.96
C HIS A 264 -18.33 -24.26 33.41
N CYS A 265 -17.78 -25.18 34.21
CA CYS A 265 -17.88 -25.09 35.67
C CYS A 265 -16.94 -23.98 36.18
N GLU A 266 -17.31 -22.72 35.92
CA GLU A 266 -16.43 -21.55 36.08
C GLU A 266 -15.92 -21.32 37.51
N SER A 267 -16.69 -21.76 38.51
CA SER A 267 -16.36 -21.62 39.94
C SER A 267 -15.63 -22.84 40.55
N LEU A 268 -15.39 -23.91 39.78
CA LEU A 268 -14.79 -25.14 40.29
C LEU A 268 -13.34 -24.90 40.67
N LYS A 269 -12.98 -25.07 41.95
CA LYS A 269 -11.64 -24.72 42.47
C LYS A 269 -10.60 -25.82 42.37
N GLN A 270 -11.04 -27.07 42.41
CA GLN A 270 -10.16 -28.23 42.41
C GLN A 270 -10.73 -29.40 41.60
N ALA A 271 -9.86 -30.13 40.92
CA ALA A 271 -10.18 -31.36 40.20
C ALA A 271 -9.16 -32.45 40.57
N ILE A 272 -9.40 -33.12 41.70
CA ILE A 272 -8.51 -34.16 42.23
C ILE A 272 -9.02 -35.51 41.76
N LEU A 273 -8.50 -36.01 40.63
CA LEU A 273 -8.98 -37.25 40.03
C LEU A 273 -8.37 -38.48 40.72
N PRO A 274 -9.16 -39.53 41.03
CA PRO A 274 -8.67 -40.76 41.65
C PRO A 274 -8.01 -41.68 40.61
N ASP A 275 -7.07 -42.52 41.05
CA ASP A 275 -6.27 -43.39 40.17
C ASP A 275 -7.09 -44.51 39.48
N SER A 276 -8.33 -44.73 39.93
CA SER A 276 -9.30 -45.61 39.27
C SER A 276 -9.77 -45.08 37.91
N VAL A 277 -9.62 -43.77 37.63
CA VAL A 277 -10.03 -43.16 36.37
C VAL A 277 -9.11 -43.61 35.25
N THR A 278 -9.66 -44.33 34.29
CA THR A 278 -8.93 -44.84 33.11
C THR A 278 -9.29 -44.10 31.82
N TRP A 279 -10.43 -43.40 31.81
CA TRP A 279 -10.91 -42.65 30.65
C TRP A 279 -11.32 -41.24 31.04
N ILE A 280 -10.80 -40.26 30.29
CA ILE A 280 -11.17 -38.85 30.38
C ILE A 280 -11.46 -38.37 28.96
N GLY A 281 -12.64 -37.82 28.73
CA GLY A 281 -13.06 -37.28 27.45
C GLY A 281 -12.44 -35.91 27.14
N ALA A 282 -12.53 -35.51 25.88
CA ALA A 282 -12.06 -34.21 25.44
C ALA A 282 -12.83 -33.08 26.15
N SER A 283 -12.13 -31.98 26.44
CA SER A 283 -12.71 -30.77 27.03
C SER A 283 -13.42 -30.97 28.38
N ALA A 284 -13.10 -32.03 29.13
CA ALA A 284 -13.79 -32.38 30.36
C ALA A 284 -13.82 -31.23 31.39
N PHE A 285 -12.77 -30.40 31.46
CA PHE A 285 -12.64 -29.25 32.38
C PHE A 285 -12.37 -27.93 31.65
N THR A 286 -12.74 -27.80 30.36
CA THR A 286 -12.53 -26.57 29.61
C THR A 286 -13.28 -25.39 30.24
N SER A 287 -12.63 -24.23 30.32
CA SER A 287 -13.20 -22.99 30.87
C SER A 287 -13.63 -23.08 32.35
N CYS A 288 -13.01 -23.97 33.13
CA CYS A 288 -13.07 -23.90 34.60
C CYS A 288 -12.12 -22.80 35.09
N TYR A 289 -12.55 -21.53 34.99
CA TYR A 289 -11.71 -20.35 35.24
C TYR A 289 -11.11 -20.30 36.65
N ALA A 290 -11.85 -20.75 37.66
CA ALA A 290 -11.41 -20.76 39.05
C ALA A 290 -10.61 -22.02 39.45
N LEU A 291 -10.29 -22.92 38.50
CA LEU A 291 -9.59 -24.17 38.80
C LEU A 291 -8.13 -23.88 39.16
N GLU A 292 -7.83 -23.87 40.46
CA GLU A 292 -6.50 -23.58 41.01
C GLU A 292 -5.61 -24.83 41.04
N THR A 293 -6.22 -26.00 41.29
CA THR A 293 -5.49 -27.27 41.48
C THR A 293 -6.13 -28.42 40.70
N ALA A 294 -5.30 -29.23 40.05
CA ALA A 294 -5.74 -30.45 39.40
C ALA A 294 -4.73 -31.59 39.63
N ARG A 295 -5.23 -32.80 39.87
CA ARG A 295 -4.42 -34.02 39.97
C ARG A 295 -4.90 -35.02 38.94
N LEU A 296 -3.99 -35.44 38.07
CA LEU A 296 -4.24 -36.44 37.04
C LEU A 296 -4.10 -37.87 37.61
N PRO A 297 -4.91 -38.83 37.13
CA PRO A 297 -4.78 -40.22 37.55
C PRO A 297 -3.52 -40.87 36.96
N GLN A 298 -2.92 -41.84 37.67
CA GLN A 298 -1.71 -42.53 37.19
C GLN A 298 -1.95 -43.53 36.04
N GLY A 299 -3.20 -43.78 35.65
CA GLY A 299 -3.58 -44.78 34.65
C GLY A 299 -3.80 -44.26 33.22
N ILE A 300 -3.77 -42.93 32.99
CA ILE A 300 -4.09 -42.37 31.68
C ILE A 300 -2.89 -42.37 30.72
N ALA A 301 -3.10 -42.82 29.49
CA ALA A 301 -2.06 -42.85 28.46
C ALA A 301 -1.84 -41.48 27.78
N ARG A 302 -2.83 -40.58 27.85
CA ARG A 302 -2.79 -39.26 27.22
C ARG A 302 -3.60 -38.24 27.99
N ILE A 303 -3.17 -36.98 27.91
CA ILE A 303 -4.00 -35.84 28.30
C ILE A 303 -4.91 -35.52 27.11
N PRO A 304 -6.24 -35.59 27.26
CA PRO A 304 -7.17 -35.36 26.16
C PRO A 304 -7.13 -33.94 25.60
N ASN A 305 -7.64 -33.79 24.38
CA ASN A 305 -7.74 -32.50 23.72
C ASN A 305 -8.55 -31.51 24.56
N SER A 306 -8.04 -30.28 24.67
CA SER A 306 -8.66 -29.16 25.39
C SER A 306 -9.01 -29.42 26.86
N MET A 307 -8.53 -30.50 27.49
CA MET A 307 -8.98 -30.95 28.82
C MET A 307 -9.07 -29.80 29.85
N PHE A 308 -8.03 -28.97 29.94
CA PHE A 308 -7.93 -27.80 30.82
C PHE A 308 -7.82 -26.49 30.06
N SER A 309 -8.23 -26.43 28.79
CA SER A 309 -8.16 -25.19 28.04
C SER A 309 -8.94 -24.09 28.76
N ASN A 310 -8.34 -22.91 28.88
CA ASN A 310 -8.92 -21.73 29.52
C ASN A 310 -9.14 -21.87 31.04
N CYS A 311 -8.45 -22.80 31.70
CA CYS A 311 -8.32 -22.85 33.17
C CYS A 311 -7.28 -21.82 33.61
N SER A 312 -7.66 -20.54 33.59
CA SER A 312 -6.74 -19.41 33.79
C SER A 312 -6.18 -19.28 35.20
N ALA A 313 -6.80 -19.89 36.23
CA ALA A 313 -6.29 -19.94 37.60
C ALA A 313 -5.32 -21.10 37.87
N LEU A 314 -5.19 -22.08 36.98
CA LEU A 314 -4.38 -23.28 37.22
C LEU A 314 -2.90 -22.90 37.29
N GLY A 315 -2.28 -23.06 38.45
CA GLY A 315 -0.91 -22.61 38.71
C GLY A 315 0.17 -23.64 38.42
N ALA A 316 -0.14 -24.91 38.68
CA ALA A 316 0.77 -26.04 38.54
C ALA A 316 0.04 -27.31 38.06
N ILE A 317 0.75 -28.18 37.35
CA ILE A 317 0.24 -29.51 36.97
C ILE A 317 1.35 -30.55 36.94
N ASP A 318 1.07 -31.72 37.53
CA ASP A 318 1.92 -32.90 37.43
C ASP A 318 1.45 -33.79 36.27
N ILE A 319 2.35 -34.08 35.34
CA ILE A 319 2.08 -35.01 34.23
C ILE A 319 2.54 -36.41 34.63
N PRO A 320 1.64 -37.40 34.81
CA PRO A 320 2.01 -38.76 35.23
C PRO A 320 2.94 -39.48 34.26
N ASP A 321 3.74 -40.42 34.77
CA ASP A 321 4.66 -41.24 33.97
C ASP A 321 3.96 -42.12 32.93
N SER A 322 2.66 -42.42 33.11
CA SER A 322 1.84 -43.16 32.16
C SER A 322 1.52 -42.37 30.88
N VAL A 323 1.63 -41.04 30.92
CA VAL A 323 1.26 -40.17 29.80
C VAL A 323 2.36 -40.18 28.74
N THR A 324 1.99 -40.55 27.52
CA THR A 324 2.88 -40.52 26.35
C THR A 324 2.58 -39.37 25.40
N ALA A 325 1.40 -38.74 25.50
CA ALA A 325 0.99 -37.66 24.62
C ALA A 325 0.15 -36.58 25.34
N ILE A 326 0.43 -35.32 25.00
CA ILE A 326 -0.38 -34.16 25.42
C ILE A 326 -1.20 -33.70 24.23
N GLY A 327 -2.53 -33.78 24.37
CA GLY A 327 -3.48 -33.52 23.28
C GLY A 327 -3.57 -32.06 22.85
N THR A 328 -4.19 -31.87 21.69
CA THR A 328 -4.39 -30.55 21.07
C THR A 328 -5.08 -29.60 22.05
N SER A 329 -4.51 -28.40 22.24
CA SER A 329 -5.01 -27.36 23.15
C SER A 329 -5.21 -27.77 24.61
N ALA A 330 -4.62 -28.88 25.09
CA ALA A 330 -4.88 -29.44 26.42
C ALA A 330 -4.81 -28.41 27.58
N PHE A 331 -3.86 -27.48 27.53
CA PHE A 331 -3.65 -26.39 28.50
C PHE A 331 -3.69 -25.00 27.83
N SER A 332 -4.31 -24.88 26.66
CA SER A 332 -4.35 -23.61 25.92
C SER A 332 -5.04 -22.53 26.75
N VAL A 333 -4.42 -21.35 26.90
CA VAL A 333 -4.89 -20.19 27.67
C VAL A 333 -4.90 -20.42 29.20
N CYS A 334 -4.12 -21.37 29.71
CA CYS A 334 -3.83 -21.46 31.14
C CYS A 334 -2.82 -20.38 31.56
N SER A 335 -3.27 -19.12 31.63
CA SER A 335 -2.38 -17.96 31.78
C SER A 335 -1.56 -17.92 33.07
N ASN A 336 -2.03 -18.54 34.17
CA ASN A 336 -1.29 -18.63 35.44
C ASN A 336 -0.43 -19.89 35.57
N LEU A 337 -0.47 -20.80 34.59
CA LEU A 337 0.30 -22.04 34.65
C LEU A 337 1.78 -21.70 34.57
N SER A 338 2.48 -21.93 35.68
CA SER A 338 3.88 -21.55 35.87
C SER A 338 4.78 -22.75 36.15
N GLU A 339 4.21 -23.85 36.64
CA GLU A 339 4.92 -25.09 36.93
C GLU A 339 4.27 -26.26 36.19
N VAL A 340 5.06 -26.96 35.37
CA VAL A 340 4.64 -28.20 34.72
C VAL A 340 5.70 -29.25 35.01
N ASN A 341 5.37 -30.20 35.89
CA ASN A 341 6.25 -31.33 36.18
C ASN A 341 6.07 -32.37 35.08
N MET A 342 6.95 -32.29 34.09
CA MET A 342 6.87 -33.05 32.85
C MET A 342 7.33 -34.50 33.03
N SER A 343 6.51 -35.46 32.58
CA SER A 343 6.88 -36.88 32.51
C SER A 343 8.01 -37.11 31.49
N ALA A 344 8.96 -37.97 31.85
CA ALA A 344 10.07 -38.36 30.98
C ALA A 344 9.65 -39.29 29.82
N ASN A 345 8.39 -39.73 29.78
CA ASN A 345 7.86 -40.67 28.78
C ASN A 345 7.03 -40.00 27.68
N VAL A 346 6.78 -38.69 27.77
CA VAL A 346 6.00 -37.99 26.74
C VAL A 346 6.77 -37.97 25.43
N THR A 347 6.15 -38.52 24.38
CA THR A 347 6.71 -38.60 23.03
C THR A 347 6.15 -37.53 22.09
N SER A 348 5.01 -36.92 22.40
CA SER A 348 4.39 -35.91 21.53
C SER A 348 3.63 -34.83 22.29
N ILE A 349 3.84 -33.58 21.90
CA ILE A 349 3.03 -32.43 22.34
C ILE A 349 2.29 -31.90 21.11
N GLU A 350 0.97 -32.05 21.10
CA GLU A 350 0.14 -31.72 19.93
C GLU A 350 -0.09 -30.20 19.78
N SER A 351 -0.75 -29.82 18.69
CA SER A 351 -0.98 -28.43 18.31
C SER A 351 -1.60 -27.61 19.43
N SER A 352 -1.04 -26.42 19.66
CA SER A 352 -1.50 -25.44 20.64
C SER A 352 -1.64 -25.94 22.09
N ALA A 353 -1.01 -27.07 22.45
CA ALA A 353 -1.16 -27.70 23.77
C ALA A 353 -0.95 -26.71 24.94
N PHE A 354 0.02 -25.80 24.84
CA PHE A 354 0.34 -24.78 25.85
C PHE A 354 0.24 -23.35 25.29
N THR A 355 -0.50 -23.12 24.20
CA THR A 355 -0.64 -21.78 23.63
C THR A 355 -1.14 -20.79 24.68
N ARG A 356 -0.51 -19.63 24.80
CA ARG A 356 -0.84 -18.56 25.76
C ARG A 356 -0.74 -18.96 27.23
N CYS A 357 0.11 -19.94 27.56
CA CYS A 357 0.58 -20.15 28.94
C CYS A 357 1.67 -19.12 29.29
N SER A 358 1.28 -17.85 29.41
CA SER A 358 2.21 -16.72 29.54
C SER A 358 3.04 -16.70 30.81
N SER A 359 2.63 -17.43 31.86
CA SER A 359 3.39 -17.56 33.11
C SER A 359 4.39 -18.73 33.10
N LEU A 360 4.38 -19.55 32.04
CA LEU A 360 5.28 -20.69 31.91
C LEU A 360 6.66 -20.20 31.43
N THR A 361 7.55 -19.94 32.39
CA THR A 361 8.88 -19.36 32.15
C THR A 361 9.98 -20.39 31.93
N GLU A 362 9.78 -21.58 32.48
CA GLU A 362 10.63 -22.75 32.32
C GLU A 362 9.76 -24.01 32.27
N MET A 363 10.16 -24.96 31.43
CA MET A 363 9.56 -26.29 31.42
C MET A 363 10.56 -27.28 30.80
N PRO A 364 11.06 -28.27 31.56
CA PRO A 364 11.91 -29.29 30.99
C PRO A 364 11.10 -30.12 29.99
N LEU A 365 11.61 -30.26 28.77
CA LEU A 365 11.02 -31.14 27.77
C LEU A 365 11.50 -32.58 27.99
N SER A 366 10.62 -33.53 27.68
CA SER A 366 10.92 -34.97 27.78
C SER A 366 12.13 -35.36 26.91
N PRO A 367 13.10 -36.14 27.42
CA PRO A 367 14.28 -36.55 26.66
C PRO A 367 13.99 -37.53 25.52
N VAL A 368 12.77 -38.09 25.44
CA VAL A 368 12.31 -38.97 24.36
C VAL A 368 11.28 -38.29 23.45
N LEU A 369 11.03 -36.99 23.63
CA LEU A 369 10.06 -36.22 22.84
C LEU A 369 10.39 -36.31 21.35
N GLN A 370 9.44 -36.75 20.54
CA GLN A 370 9.61 -36.96 19.10
C GLN A 370 9.03 -35.81 18.26
N SER A 371 7.91 -35.20 18.71
CA SER A 371 7.21 -34.20 17.91
C SER A 371 6.63 -33.05 18.72
N LEU A 372 6.68 -31.86 18.10
CA LEU A 372 6.07 -30.61 18.56
C LEU A 372 5.08 -30.10 17.50
N GLY A 373 3.80 -30.07 17.86
CA GLY A 373 2.72 -29.63 16.98
C GLY A 373 2.64 -28.12 16.78
N SER A 374 1.78 -27.71 15.84
CA SER A 374 1.64 -26.31 15.41
C SER A 374 1.27 -25.40 16.59
N GLY A 375 2.09 -24.39 16.83
CA GLY A 375 1.91 -23.45 17.93
C GLY A 375 1.93 -24.07 19.32
N ALA A 376 2.49 -25.26 19.52
CA ALA A 376 2.44 -25.98 20.81
C ALA A 376 2.82 -25.11 22.03
N PHE A 377 3.74 -24.16 21.86
CA PHE A 377 4.19 -23.21 22.88
C PHE A 377 4.05 -21.75 22.44
N SER A 378 3.10 -21.45 21.54
CA SER A 378 2.93 -20.07 21.06
C SER A 378 2.48 -19.16 22.20
N SER A 379 3.11 -18.00 22.35
CA SER A 379 2.83 -17.05 23.43
C SER A 379 3.03 -17.61 24.85
N CYS A 380 3.99 -18.52 25.03
CA CYS A 380 4.49 -18.90 26.35
C CYS A 380 5.46 -17.85 26.92
N GLY A 381 5.67 -17.91 28.24
CA GLY A 381 6.56 -17.01 28.97
C GLY A 381 8.04 -17.43 28.99
N PHE A 382 8.46 -18.37 28.14
CA PHE A 382 9.81 -18.94 28.18
C PHE A 382 10.88 -17.85 28.05
N THR A 383 11.91 -17.94 28.90
CA THR A 383 13.13 -17.12 28.78
C THR A 383 14.23 -17.84 28.01
N GLU A 384 14.27 -19.16 28.13
CA GLU A 384 15.16 -20.05 27.39
C GLU A 384 14.42 -21.34 27.05
N VAL A 385 14.67 -21.90 25.87
CA VAL A 385 14.16 -23.21 25.48
C VAL A 385 15.27 -24.11 24.94
N VAL A 386 15.30 -25.35 25.41
CA VAL A 386 16.19 -26.40 24.89
C VAL A 386 15.31 -27.51 24.33
N VAL A 387 15.24 -27.59 23.00
CA VAL A 387 14.51 -28.65 22.31
C VAL A 387 15.38 -29.93 22.31
N PRO A 388 14.89 -31.06 22.84
CA PRO A 388 15.68 -32.30 22.94
C PRO A 388 16.09 -32.86 21.57
N GLU A 389 17.28 -33.48 21.49
CA GLU A 389 17.81 -34.15 20.28
C GLU A 389 16.90 -35.26 19.73
N SER A 390 16.00 -35.80 20.55
CA SER A 390 15.03 -36.80 20.13
C SER A 390 13.92 -36.25 19.21
N VAL A 391 13.73 -34.93 19.17
CA VAL A 391 12.64 -34.29 18.42
C VAL A 391 12.94 -34.36 16.94
N THR A 392 12.20 -35.16 16.17
CA THR A 392 12.40 -35.32 14.72
C THR A 392 11.44 -34.48 13.88
N SER A 393 10.39 -33.93 14.49
CA SER A 393 9.38 -33.10 13.81
C SER A 393 9.00 -31.88 14.63
N MET A 394 9.08 -30.71 14.01
CA MET A 394 8.57 -29.44 14.54
C MET A 394 7.67 -28.80 13.50
N ASP A 395 6.44 -28.47 13.90
CA ASP A 395 5.45 -27.85 13.02
C ASP A 395 5.55 -26.30 13.05
N THR A 396 4.65 -25.64 12.33
CA THR A 396 4.58 -24.18 12.24
C THR A 396 4.42 -23.51 13.60
N GLY A 397 5.22 -22.47 13.86
CA GLY A 397 4.96 -21.51 14.93
C GLY A 397 5.14 -22.02 16.35
N VAL A 398 5.89 -23.11 16.57
CA VAL A 398 6.05 -23.74 17.90
C VAL A 398 6.28 -22.73 19.03
N PHE A 399 7.17 -21.75 18.86
CA PHE A 399 7.50 -20.72 19.85
C PHE A 399 7.06 -19.32 19.43
N SER A 400 6.11 -19.20 18.49
CA SER A 400 5.65 -17.90 17.98
C SER A 400 5.06 -17.04 19.10
N GLY A 401 5.50 -15.80 19.22
CA GLY A 401 5.01 -14.84 20.20
C GLY A 401 5.51 -15.07 21.62
N CYS A 402 6.57 -15.86 21.84
CA CYS A 402 7.22 -15.95 23.15
C CYS A 402 7.96 -14.64 23.44
N GLU A 403 7.28 -13.67 24.06
CA GLU A 403 7.76 -12.28 24.17
C GLU A 403 8.99 -12.12 25.06
N LEU A 404 9.27 -13.09 25.93
CA LEU A 404 10.40 -13.08 26.87
C LEU A 404 11.57 -14.00 26.44
N LEU A 405 11.46 -14.69 25.31
CA LEU A 405 12.43 -15.70 24.91
C LEU A 405 13.74 -15.04 24.47
N GLU A 406 14.83 -15.29 25.20
CA GLU A 406 16.16 -14.74 24.93
C GLU A 406 17.04 -15.72 24.15
N ARG A 407 16.93 -17.03 24.44
CA ARG A 407 17.78 -18.08 23.86
C ARG A 407 16.97 -19.32 23.49
N ALA A 408 17.31 -19.94 22.36
CA ALA A 408 16.73 -21.22 21.96
C ALA A 408 17.82 -22.18 21.46
N THR A 409 17.71 -23.46 21.80
CA THR A 409 18.53 -24.54 21.24
C THR A 409 17.63 -25.49 20.46
N LEU A 410 17.94 -25.73 19.19
CA LEU A 410 17.22 -26.63 18.29
C LEU A 410 18.01 -27.93 18.06
N PRO A 411 17.34 -29.06 17.77
CA PRO A 411 17.98 -30.39 17.69
C PRO A 411 18.66 -30.65 16.33
N SER A 412 19.56 -31.63 16.27
CA SER A 412 20.30 -32.02 15.06
C SER A 412 19.54 -32.81 14.01
N SER A 413 18.39 -33.34 14.40
CA SER A 413 17.48 -34.10 13.57
C SER A 413 16.70 -33.27 12.54
N ILE A 414 16.54 -31.95 12.74
CA ILE A 414 15.73 -31.12 11.83
C ILE A 414 16.57 -30.55 10.68
N ALA A 415 16.03 -30.57 9.46
CA ALA A 415 16.65 -29.98 8.27
C ALA A 415 16.10 -28.59 7.92
N THR A 416 15.02 -28.18 8.57
CA THR A 416 14.30 -26.93 8.31
C THR A 416 13.91 -26.30 9.63
N ILE A 417 14.16 -25.00 9.79
CA ILE A 417 13.51 -24.19 10.82
C ILE A 417 12.12 -23.84 10.28
N PRO A 418 11.02 -24.35 10.87
CA PRO A 418 9.68 -24.20 10.31
C PRO A 418 9.19 -22.75 10.19
N ASP A 419 8.07 -22.59 9.47
CA ASP A 419 7.40 -21.30 9.36
C ASP A 419 7.01 -20.78 10.76
N TYR A 420 7.16 -19.48 10.99
CA TYR A 420 6.79 -18.76 12.22
C TYR A 420 7.47 -19.23 13.52
N THR A 421 8.45 -20.15 13.52
CA THR A 421 8.99 -20.78 14.74
C THR A 421 9.27 -19.80 15.87
N PHE A 422 9.94 -18.68 15.59
CA PHE A 422 10.24 -17.60 16.54
C PHE A 422 9.65 -16.25 16.10
N ASN A 423 8.54 -16.27 15.34
CA ASN A 423 7.88 -15.03 14.95
C ASN A 423 7.49 -14.22 16.20
N LYS A 424 7.71 -12.91 16.19
CA LYS A 424 7.37 -12.00 17.31
C LYS A 424 8.00 -12.42 18.65
N CYS A 425 9.25 -12.87 18.63
CA CYS A 425 10.09 -13.05 19.83
C CYS A 425 11.06 -11.86 19.95
N PRO A 426 10.61 -10.66 20.38
CA PRO A 426 11.40 -9.43 20.35
C PRO A 426 12.67 -9.49 21.20
N GLU A 427 12.69 -10.32 22.23
CA GLU A 427 13.81 -10.45 23.16
C GLU A 427 14.86 -11.49 22.71
N LEU A 428 14.63 -12.23 21.62
CA LEU A 428 15.50 -13.30 21.17
C LEU A 428 16.86 -12.75 20.73
N VAL A 429 17.92 -13.20 21.39
CA VAL A 429 19.31 -12.78 21.17
C VAL A 429 20.08 -13.78 20.33
N SER A 430 19.88 -15.08 20.56
CA SER A 430 20.62 -16.14 19.88
C SER A 430 19.80 -17.42 19.76
N VAL A 431 20.01 -18.15 18.66
CA VAL A 431 19.52 -19.51 18.49
C VAL A 431 20.71 -20.40 18.17
N ASP A 432 20.88 -21.45 18.97
CA ASP A 432 21.84 -22.52 18.72
C ASP A 432 21.13 -23.61 17.91
N TYR A 433 21.76 -24.03 16.82
CA TYR A 433 21.35 -25.16 16.02
C TYR A 433 22.58 -25.79 15.37
N PRO A 434 22.58 -27.12 15.20
CA PRO A 434 23.62 -27.80 14.45
C PRO A 434 23.56 -27.40 12.98
N GLY A 435 24.73 -27.29 12.35
CA GLY A 435 24.91 -26.72 11.00
C GLY A 435 24.36 -27.56 9.83
N ASN A 436 23.32 -28.38 10.03
CA ASN A 436 22.65 -29.19 9.01
C ASN A 436 21.31 -28.59 8.51
N ILE A 437 20.96 -27.37 8.92
CA ILE A 437 19.78 -26.67 8.43
C ILE A 437 19.95 -26.34 6.93
N THR A 438 18.98 -26.78 6.12
CA THR A 438 18.91 -26.52 4.67
C THR A 438 17.90 -25.44 4.31
N SER A 439 16.94 -25.13 5.19
CA SER A 439 15.91 -24.13 4.94
C SER A 439 15.50 -23.37 6.20
N VAL A 440 15.27 -22.07 6.06
CA VAL A 440 14.57 -21.23 7.04
C VAL A 440 13.18 -20.89 6.51
N GLY A 441 12.13 -21.21 7.27
CA GLY A 441 10.73 -21.02 6.89
C GLY A 441 10.28 -19.56 6.83
N ASN A 442 9.06 -19.36 6.35
CA ASN A 442 8.43 -18.04 6.28
C ASN A 442 8.24 -17.46 7.68
N TYR A 443 8.54 -16.17 7.88
CA TYR A 443 8.41 -15.48 9.17
C TYR A 443 9.18 -16.11 10.34
N ALA A 444 10.07 -17.08 10.11
CA ALA A 444 10.70 -17.89 11.17
C ALA A 444 11.33 -17.05 12.30
N PHE A 445 11.94 -15.91 11.97
CA PHE A 445 12.55 -14.95 12.91
C PHE A 445 11.97 -13.54 12.77
N SER A 446 10.82 -13.37 12.11
CA SER A 446 10.25 -12.04 11.89
C SER A 446 9.95 -11.36 13.23
N GLU A 447 10.37 -10.10 13.37
CA GLU A 447 10.26 -9.27 14.57
C GLU A 447 11.09 -9.74 15.78
N CYS A 448 12.20 -10.48 15.55
CA CYS A 448 13.23 -10.74 16.56
C CYS A 448 14.14 -9.52 16.74
N LYS A 449 13.64 -8.52 17.47
CA LYS A 449 14.23 -7.16 17.58
C LYS A 449 15.58 -7.09 18.31
N LYS A 450 16.05 -8.18 18.93
CA LYS A 450 17.37 -8.28 19.56
C LYS A 450 18.32 -9.28 18.90
N LEU A 451 17.90 -9.95 17.81
CA LEU A 451 18.71 -10.92 17.10
C LEU A 451 19.75 -10.19 16.23
N ALA A 452 20.92 -9.91 16.82
CA ALA A 452 21.97 -9.11 16.19
C ALA A 452 22.88 -9.93 15.25
N SER A 453 22.90 -11.25 15.40
CA SER A 453 23.69 -12.17 14.59
C SER A 453 22.93 -13.47 14.36
N PHE A 454 23.13 -14.09 13.21
CA PHE A 454 22.59 -15.41 12.86
C PHE A 454 23.66 -16.18 12.07
N ASP A 455 23.97 -17.41 12.49
CA ASP A 455 25.00 -18.23 11.85
C ASP A 455 24.41 -18.97 10.64
N PHE A 456 24.46 -18.37 9.44
CA PHE A 456 23.92 -19.02 8.24
C PHE A 456 24.75 -20.26 7.87
N PRO A 457 24.24 -21.49 8.04
CA PRO A 457 25.06 -22.68 7.89
C PRO A 457 25.37 -22.95 6.42
N SER A 458 26.53 -23.54 6.14
CA SER A 458 26.98 -23.86 4.76
C SER A 458 26.01 -24.75 3.96
N THR A 459 25.12 -25.49 4.63
CA THR A 459 24.09 -26.35 4.03
C THR A 459 22.82 -25.59 3.61
N LEU A 460 22.67 -24.32 3.98
CA LEU A 460 21.45 -23.54 3.76
C LEU A 460 21.24 -23.28 2.26
N GLN A 461 20.08 -23.70 1.75
CA GLN A 461 19.67 -23.56 0.35
C GLN A 461 18.58 -22.53 0.16
N THR A 462 17.68 -22.35 1.13
CA THR A 462 16.53 -21.44 1.00
C THR A 462 16.22 -20.64 2.25
N ILE A 463 15.92 -19.35 2.06
CA ILE A 463 15.37 -18.45 3.09
C ILE A 463 13.95 -18.07 2.69
N GLY A 464 12.97 -18.30 3.57
CA GLY A 464 11.56 -18.03 3.34
C GLY A 464 11.18 -16.56 3.30
N ASN A 465 9.93 -16.29 2.95
CA ASN A 465 9.37 -14.94 2.93
C ASN A 465 9.35 -14.37 4.35
N TYR A 466 9.72 -13.10 4.52
CA TYR A 466 9.72 -12.41 5.81
C TYR A 466 10.61 -13.05 6.90
N ALA A 467 11.47 -14.01 6.55
CA ALA A 467 12.17 -14.86 7.52
C ALA A 467 12.89 -14.06 8.62
N PHE A 468 13.60 -13.00 8.28
CA PHE A 468 14.34 -12.10 9.19
C PHE A 468 13.81 -10.66 9.13
N ARG A 469 12.52 -10.47 8.84
CA ARG A 469 11.91 -9.14 8.80
C ARG A 469 12.03 -8.45 10.17
N GLU A 470 12.41 -7.16 10.19
CA GLU A 470 12.60 -6.33 11.40
C GLU A 470 13.60 -6.92 12.42
N CYS A 471 14.61 -7.66 11.95
CA CYS A 471 15.75 -8.08 12.78
C CYS A 471 16.88 -7.04 12.73
N PRO A 472 17.68 -6.85 13.78
CA PRO A 472 18.82 -5.94 13.77
C PRO A 472 20.14 -6.63 13.38
N LEU A 473 20.16 -7.52 12.38
CA LEU A 473 21.37 -8.27 12.00
C LEU A 473 22.50 -7.31 11.61
N GLN A 474 23.67 -7.49 12.23
CA GLN A 474 24.86 -6.67 11.96
C GLN A 474 25.63 -7.15 10.73
N THR A 475 25.72 -8.47 10.57
CA THR A 475 26.30 -9.14 9.39
C THR A 475 25.29 -10.14 8.82
N ILE A 476 25.34 -10.33 7.50
CA ILE A 476 24.53 -11.31 6.79
C ILE A 476 25.49 -12.07 5.85
N ASP A 477 26.17 -13.06 6.41
CA ASP A 477 27.17 -13.87 5.73
C ASP A 477 26.49 -15.08 5.07
N LEU A 478 25.98 -14.90 3.85
CA LEU A 478 25.21 -15.92 3.14
C LEU A 478 26.13 -17.02 2.56
N PRO A 479 25.74 -18.30 2.62
CA PRO A 479 26.59 -19.40 2.14
C PRO A 479 26.53 -19.57 0.62
N ASP A 480 27.63 -20.05 0.03
CA ASP A 480 27.77 -20.26 -1.41
C ASP A 480 26.73 -21.22 -2.02
N GLY A 481 26.07 -22.07 -1.22
CA GLY A 481 25.03 -22.99 -1.67
C GLY A 481 23.61 -22.40 -1.73
N LEU A 482 23.41 -21.15 -1.32
CA LEU A 482 22.09 -20.53 -1.21
C LEU A 482 21.47 -20.23 -2.59
N THR A 483 20.32 -20.81 -2.88
CA THR A 483 19.67 -20.68 -4.21
C THR A 483 18.49 -19.71 -4.22
N ARG A 484 17.81 -19.51 -3.09
CA ARG A 484 16.58 -18.69 -3.02
C ARG A 484 16.47 -17.86 -1.75
N ILE A 485 16.12 -16.59 -1.92
CA ILE A 485 15.74 -15.67 -0.84
C ILE A 485 14.30 -15.18 -1.08
N GLY A 486 13.44 -15.33 -0.06
CA GLY A 486 12.04 -14.96 -0.14
C GLY A 486 11.77 -13.45 -0.14
N ARG A 487 10.50 -13.11 -0.41
CA ARG A 487 9.97 -11.75 -0.36
C ARG A 487 10.13 -11.16 1.04
N GLU A 488 10.58 -9.91 1.15
CA GLU A 488 10.76 -9.17 2.41
C GLU A 488 11.62 -9.91 3.46
N ALA A 489 12.44 -10.89 3.04
CA ALA A 489 13.17 -11.76 3.96
C ALA A 489 14.07 -11.01 4.93
N PHE A 490 14.68 -9.89 4.51
CA PHE A 490 15.52 -9.04 5.34
C PHE A 490 14.97 -7.61 5.46
N ARG A 491 13.68 -7.40 5.18
CA ARG A 491 13.08 -6.06 5.27
C ARG A 491 13.26 -5.49 6.68
N GLY A 492 13.68 -4.23 6.79
CA GLY A 492 13.86 -3.55 8.07
C GLY A 492 15.11 -3.99 8.85
N ASN A 493 16.09 -4.65 8.21
CA ASN A 493 17.39 -4.91 8.82
C ASN A 493 18.21 -3.63 8.87
N ARG A 494 17.97 -2.81 9.91
CA ARG A 494 18.54 -1.46 10.01
C ARG A 494 19.98 -1.44 10.52
N SER A 495 20.57 -2.57 10.91
CA SER A 495 21.94 -2.64 11.43
C SER A 495 22.97 -3.08 10.39
N VAL A 496 22.54 -3.80 9.34
CA VAL A 496 23.47 -4.34 8.32
C VAL A 496 24.03 -3.23 7.46
N THR A 497 25.34 -3.31 7.18
CA THR A 497 26.07 -2.31 6.37
C THR A 497 26.59 -2.86 5.05
N SER A 498 26.80 -4.17 4.96
CA SER A 498 27.28 -4.84 3.74
C SER A 498 26.58 -6.18 3.58
N ILE A 499 26.19 -6.51 2.35
CA ILE A 499 25.60 -7.80 2.00
C ILE A 499 26.25 -8.32 0.72
N ASP A 500 26.81 -9.52 0.80
CA ASP A 500 27.34 -10.25 -0.34
C ASP A 500 26.37 -11.36 -0.74
N LEU A 501 25.66 -11.17 -1.86
CA LEU A 501 24.82 -12.21 -2.42
C LEU A 501 25.69 -13.24 -3.18
N PRO A 502 25.61 -14.55 -2.87
CA PRO A 502 26.36 -15.59 -3.58
C PRO A 502 25.87 -15.78 -5.02
N ASP A 503 26.79 -16.21 -5.89
CA ASP A 503 26.54 -16.43 -7.33
C ASP A 503 25.56 -17.58 -7.63
N SER A 504 25.26 -18.41 -6.64
CA SER A 504 24.32 -19.54 -6.72
C SER A 504 22.85 -19.14 -6.61
N ILE A 505 22.55 -17.89 -6.23
CA ILE A 505 21.18 -17.40 -6.12
C ILE A 505 20.53 -17.35 -7.50
N THR A 506 19.42 -18.07 -7.66
CA THR A 506 18.59 -18.07 -8.87
C THR A 506 17.31 -17.27 -8.70
N SER A 507 16.94 -16.90 -7.47
CA SER A 507 15.70 -16.19 -7.17
C SER A 507 15.82 -15.32 -5.92
N ILE A 508 15.47 -14.04 -6.07
CA ILE A 508 15.39 -13.04 -5.00
C ILE A 508 13.95 -12.51 -4.97
N GLY A 509 13.34 -12.48 -3.80
CA GLY A 509 11.98 -11.98 -3.63
C GLY A 509 11.87 -10.45 -3.70
N GLU A 510 10.64 -9.96 -3.85
CA GLU A 510 10.36 -8.52 -3.79
C GLU A 510 10.70 -7.95 -2.40
N SER A 511 11.11 -6.68 -2.35
CA SER A 511 11.36 -5.96 -1.10
C SER A 511 12.36 -6.64 -0.14
N THR A 512 13.23 -7.54 -0.61
CA THR A 512 14.12 -8.33 0.25
C THR A 512 14.93 -7.49 1.23
N PHE A 513 15.44 -6.32 0.81
CA PHE A 513 16.22 -5.37 1.62
C PHE A 513 15.52 -4.02 1.80
N GLU A 514 14.20 -3.94 1.63
CA GLU A 514 13.43 -2.73 1.89
C GLU A 514 13.68 -2.24 3.32
N GLU A 515 13.82 -0.92 3.54
CA GLU A 515 14.11 -0.30 4.85
C GLU A 515 15.42 -0.75 5.55
N CYS A 516 16.39 -1.33 4.83
CA CYS A 516 17.74 -1.59 5.37
C CYS A 516 18.59 -0.31 5.42
N SER A 517 18.19 0.67 6.23
CA SER A 517 18.67 2.07 6.17
C SER A 517 20.18 2.29 6.32
N ASN A 518 20.92 1.35 6.90
CA ASN A 518 22.38 1.44 7.06
C ASN A 518 23.16 0.66 6.00
N LEU A 519 22.49 -0.01 5.06
CA LEU A 519 23.14 -0.77 4.00
C LEU A 519 23.93 0.17 3.09
N GLN A 520 25.24 -0.05 3.01
CA GLN A 520 26.19 0.74 2.23
C GLN A 520 26.79 -0.04 1.06
N HIS A 521 26.94 -1.36 1.18
CA HIS A 521 27.52 -2.18 0.14
C HIS A 521 26.62 -3.36 -0.19
N LEU A 522 26.33 -3.54 -1.47
CA LEU A 522 25.59 -4.70 -1.97
C LEU A 522 26.32 -5.30 -3.17
N LYS A 523 26.71 -6.57 -3.05
CA LYS A 523 27.18 -7.38 -4.19
C LYS A 523 26.01 -8.20 -4.71
N LEU A 524 25.71 -8.03 -5.99
CA LEU A 524 24.69 -8.81 -6.70
C LEU A 524 25.31 -10.10 -7.28
N PRO A 525 24.53 -11.19 -7.45
CA PRO A 525 24.99 -12.42 -8.10
C PRO A 525 25.40 -12.17 -9.56
N ARG A 526 26.51 -12.77 -10.01
CA ARG A 526 27.05 -12.54 -11.37
C ARG A 526 26.08 -12.88 -12.51
N PHE A 527 25.24 -13.90 -12.32
CA PHE A 527 24.32 -14.43 -13.33
C PHE A 527 22.86 -14.02 -13.09
N LEU A 528 22.62 -13.00 -12.26
CA LEU A 528 21.26 -12.52 -11.99
C LEU A 528 20.66 -11.90 -13.27
N GLU A 529 19.49 -12.39 -13.69
CA GLU A 529 18.78 -11.86 -14.87
C GLU A 529 17.75 -10.79 -14.52
N GLU A 530 17.24 -10.79 -13.29
CA GLU A 530 16.16 -9.88 -12.84
C GLU A 530 16.45 -9.35 -11.43
N ILE A 531 16.34 -8.02 -11.28
CA ILE A 531 16.28 -7.37 -9.96
C ILE A 531 14.81 -7.15 -9.60
N PRO A 532 14.31 -7.68 -8.47
CA PRO A 532 12.88 -7.65 -8.15
C PRO A 532 12.40 -6.27 -7.69
N ASN A 533 11.07 -6.10 -7.68
CA ASN A 533 10.41 -4.88 -7.20
C ASN A 533 10.85 -4.52 -5.78
N ARG A 534 11.10 -3.22 -5.54
CA ARG A 534 11.40 -2.64 -4.22
C ARG A 534 12.58 -3.26 -3.48
N MET A 535 13.47 -4.00 -4.16
CA MET A 535 14.57 -4.76 -3.54
C MET A 535 15.31 -3.99 -2.44
N CYS A 536 15.69 -2.74 -2.69
CA CYS A 536 16.38 -1.85 -1.75
C CYS A 536 15.57 -0.57 -1.45
N TYR A 537 14.24 -0.59 -1.54
CA TYR A 537 13.40 0.59 -1.33
C TYR A 537 13.64 1.24 0.04
N GLY A 538 13.98 2.54 0.06
CA GLY A 538 14.26 3.28 1.30
C GLY A 538 15.56 4.08 1.24
N TRP A 539 15.91 4.77 2.33
CA TRP A 539 16.98 5.77 2.36
C TRP A 539 18.32 5.12 2.74
N THR A 540 19.10 4.69 1.74
CA THR A 540 20.41 4.02 1.92
C THR A 540 21.48 4.72 1.10
N ASN A 541 22.71 4.82 1.60
CA ASN A 541 23.86 5.25 0.80
C ASN A 541 24.53 4.04 0.17
N LEU A 542 23.94 3.54 -0.91
CA LEU A 542 24.24 2.22 -1.46
C LEU A 542 25.33 2.31 -2.53
N HIS A 543 26.33 1.45 -2.42
CA HIS A 543 27.31 1.17 -3.44
C HIS A 543 27.11 -0.26 -3.95
N ILE A 544 26.78 -0.37 -5.24
CA ILE A 544 26.69 -1.66 -5.94
C ILE A 544 28.09 -1.96 -6.51
N SER A 545 28.67 -3.10 -6.13
CA SER A 545 30.05 -3.44 -6.50
C SER A 545 30.25 -3.67 -8.00
N ALA A 546 29.31 -4.36 -8.63
CA ALA A 546 29.26 -4.55 -10.08
C ALA A 546 27.84 -4.93 -10.50
N TRP A 547 27.42 -4.44 -11.67
CA TRP A 547 26.16 -4.85 -12.28
C TRP A 547 26.31 -6.23 -12.97
N PRO A 548 25.37 -7.17 -12.77
CA PRO A 548 25.39 -8.49 -13.43
C PRO A 548 25.31 -8.33 -14.95
N GLN A 549 26.25 -8.92 -15.70
CA GLN A 549 26.29 -8.78 -17.17
C GLN A 549 25.20 -9.57 -17.89
N THR A 550 24.41 -10.35 -17.15
CA THR A 550 23.23 -11.08 -17.64
C THR A 550 21.91 -10.36 -17.33
N LEU A 551 21.96 -9.19 -16.66
CA LEU A 551 20.79 -8.49 -16.18
C LEU A 551 19.90 -8.02 -17.35
N LYS A 552 18.65 -8.46 -17.37
CA LYS A 552 17.63 -8.12 -18.39
C LYS A 552 16.61 -7.11 -17.89
N SER A 553 16.23 -7.19 -16.62
CA SER A 553 15.16 -6.35 -16.07
C SER A 553 15.45 -5.84 -14.67
N ILE A 554 14.98 -4.61 -14.41
CA ILE A 554 15.02 -3.98 -13.08
C ILE A 554 13.59 -3.64 -12.70
N GLY A 555 13.13 -4.15 -11.56
CA GLY A 555 11.74 -4.02 -11.10
C GLY A 555 11.34 -2.60 -10.65
N ASP A 556 10.04 -2.44 -10.44
CA ASP A 556 9.43 -1.21 -9.95
C ASP A 556 10.01 -0.84 -8.58
N SER A 557 10.48 0.40 -8.47
CA SER A 557 11.04 0.99 -7.24
C SER A 557 12.23 0.22 -6.64
N ALA A 558 12.92 -0.62 -7.44
CA ALA A 558 14.01 -1.49 -6.97
C ALA A 558 15.07 -0.78 -6.12
N PHE A 559 15.48 0.43 -6.53
CA PHE A 559 16.44 1.30 -5.85
C PHE A 559 15.85 2.68 -5.55
N SER A 560 14.52 2.76 -5.39
CA SER A 560 13.86 4.03 -5.08
C SER A 560 14.30 4.54 -3.71
N ASN A 561 14.72 5.81 -3.68
CA ASN A 561 15.30 6.51 -2.55
C ASN A 561 16.68 6.03 -2.08
N CYS A 562 17.37 5.20 -2.87
CA CYS A 562 18.78 4.90 -2.65
C CYS A 562 19.67 6.04 -3.17
N TYR A 563 20.78 6.31 -2.48
CA TYR A 563 21.87 7.13 -2.97
C TYR A 563 22.87 6.21 -3.66
N LEU A 564 22.87 6.22 -4.98
CA LEU A 564 23.83 5.50 -5.82
C LEU A 564 24.79 6.51 -6.46
N SER A 565 26.07 6.17 -6.57
CA SER A 565 27.02 6.88 -7.44
C SER A 565 26.73 6.58 -8.91
N ASP A 566 27.52 7.15 -9.83
CA ASP A 566 27.37 6.95 -11.29
C ASP A 566 27.00 5.51 -11.66
N ILE A 567 25.86 5.36 -12.34
CA ILE A 567 25.28 4.08 -12.71
C ILE A 567 25.58 3.82 -14.18
N SER A 568 26.36 2.77 -14.47
CA SER A 568 26.52 2.23 -15.82
C SER A 568 25.85 0.87 -15.89
N LEU A 569 24.66 0.82 -16.48
CA LEU A 569 23.91 -0.42 -16.65
C LEU A 569 24.48 -1.24 -17.81
N PRO A 570 24.48 -2.58 -17.73
CA PRO A 570 25.00 -3.44 -18.78
C PRO A 570 24.12 -3.44 -20.03
N ASP A 571 24.73 -3.64 -21.19
CA ASP A 571 24.10 -3.67 -22.52
C ASP A 571 22.96 -4.69 -22.68
N THR A 572 22.76 -5.58 -21.70
CA THR A 572 21.71 -6.60 -21.68
C THR A 572 20.40 -6.10 -21.07
N VAL A 573 20.37 -4.93 -20.43
CA VAL A 573 19.15 -4.45 -19.75
C VAL A 573 18.11 -4.02 -20.79
N GLU A 574 17.01 -4.78 -20.84
CA GLU A 574 15.87 -4.59 -21.74
C GLU A 574 14.77 -3.73 -21.13
N SER A 575 14.62 -3.72 -19.80
CA SER A 575 13.54 -3.00 -19.12
C SER A 575 13.90 -2.43 -17.75
N ILE A 576 13.40 -1.23 -17.46
CA ILE A 576 13.55 -0.53 -16.18
C ILE A 576 12.15 -0.16 -15.65
N GLY A 577 11.82 -0.62 -14.45
CA GLY A 577 10.51 -0.44 -13.82
C GLY A 577 10.21 0.99 -13.35
N LYS A 578 8.95 1.23 -12.99
CA LYS A 578 8.47 2.52 -12.49
C LYS A 578 9.20 2.90 -11.20
N ASN A 579 9.66 4.14 -11.08
CA ASN A 579 10.42 4.64 -9.92
C ASN A 579 11.70 3.84 -9.60
N ALA A 580 12.22 2.98 -10.49
CA ALA A 580 13.34 2.08 -10.20
C ALA A 580 14.55 2.79 -9.56
N PHE A 581 14.88 3.99 -10.03
CA PHE A 581 15.97 4.85 -9.53
C PHE A 581 15.46 6.23 -9.10
N SER A 582 14.19 6.34 -8.68
CA SER A 582 13.63 7.64 -8.26
C SER A 582 14.24 8.05 -6.90
N THR A 583 14.74 9.27 -6.76
CA THR A 583 15.10 9.83 -5.45
C THR A 583 14.04 10.84 -4.98
N THR A 584 13.84 11.03 -3.66
CA THR A 584 12.88 12.04 -3.13
C THR A 584 13.54 13.13 -2.28
N ASN A 585 14.81 12.96 -1.88
CA ASN A 585 15.56 13.90 -1.04
C ASN A 585 17.05 13.85 -1.43
N ARG A 586 17.66 15.01 -1.73
CA ARG A 586 19.07 15.19 -2.16
C ARG A 586 20.05 14.41 -1.25
N PRO A 587 21.12 13.74 -1.75
CA PRO A 587 21.81 13.93 -3.04
C PRO A 587 21.38 12.96 -4.14
N HIS A 588 21.67 13.33 -5.39
CA HIS A 588 21.22 12.68 -6.62
C HIS A 588 22.19 11.58 -7.07
N VAL A 589 21.72 10.65 -7.93
CA VAL A 589 22.66 9.92 -8.79
C VAL A 589 23.28 10.95 -9.73
N SER A 590 24.61 11.03 -9.73
CA SER A 590 25.34 12.03 -10.52
C SER A 590 25.15 11.80 -12.02
N SER A 591 25.28 10.55 -12.48
CA SER A 591 24.92 10.17 -13.84
C SER A 591 24.35 8.75 -13.91
N ILE A 592 23.40 8.52 -14.82
CA ILE A 592 22.96 7.17 -15.18
C ILE A 592 23.08 6.98 -16.69
N THR A 593 23.75 5.91 -17.11
CA THR A 593 23.88 5.50 -18.51
C THR A 593 22.87 4.41 -18.81
N ILE A 594 21.95 4.69 -19.73
CA ILE A 594 20.92 3.76 -20.20
C ILE A 594 21.44 3.05 -21.46
N PRO A 595 21.48 1.71 -21.49
CA PRO A 595 22.07 0.95 -22.57
C PRO A 595 21.13 0.81 -23.77
N LYS A 596 21.72 0.52 -24.93
CA LYS A 596 21.03 0.35 -26.22
C LYS A 596 19.91 -0.67 -26.24
N ALA A 597 20.02 -1.75 -25.45
CA ALA A 597 19.02 -2.81 -25.44
C ALA A 597 17.75 -2.43 -24.68
N THR A 598 17.73 -1.30 -23.96
CA THR A 598 16.58 -0.91 -23.16
C THR A 598 15.41 -0.55 -24.07
N THR A 599 14.37 -1.37 -24.05
CA THR A 599 13.14 -1.20 -24.86
C THR A 599 11.97 -0.62 -24.07
N SER A 600 12.06 -0.54 -22.73
CA SER A 600 10.99 -0.03 -21.88
C SER A 600 11.53 0.63 -20.62
N ILE A 601 11.07 1.84 -20.34
CA ILE A 601 11.36 2.58 -19.10
C ILE A 601 10.06 3.03 -18.47
N GLY A 602 9.80 2.59 -17.24
CA GLY A 602 8.60 2.90 -16.49
C GLY A 602 8.52 4.37 -16.04
N SER A 603 7.31 4.83 -15.76
CA SER A 603 7.09 6.20 -15.27
C SER A 603 7.92 6.50 -14.03
N TYR A 604 8.55 7.67 -14.01
CA TYR A 604 9.38 8.19 -12.93
C TYR A 604 10.61 7.32 -12.59
N ALA A 605 10.97 6.35 -13.43
CA ALA A 605 12.12 5.47 -13.22
C ALA A 605 13.41 6.25 -12.92
N LEU A 606 13.59 7.40 -13.59
CA LEU A 606 14.79 8.22 -13.54
C LEU A 606 14.51 9.59 -12.88
N TYR A 607 13.52 9.67 -12.00
CA TYR A 607 13.11 10.90 -11.33
C TYR A 607 14.22 11.48 -10.42
N LEU A 608 14.48 12.79 -10.53
CA LEU A 608 15.49 13.54 -9.75
C LEU A 608 16.94 13.03 -9.90
N ASN A 609 17.41 12.75 -11.13
CA ASN A 609 18.83 12.50 -11.43
C ASN A 609 19.49 13.72 -12.10
N ASP A 610 20.78 13.96 -11.84
CA ASP A 610 21.50 15.16 -12.34
C ASP A 610 21.88 15.01 -13.82
N GLU A 611 22.43 13.87 -14.24
CA GLU A 611 22.79 13.57 -15.63
C GLU A 611 22.19 12.23 -16.07
N ILE A 612 21.63 12.19 -17.28
CA ILE A 612 21.09 10.98 -17.88
C ILE A 612 21.75 10.82 -19.25
N ARG A 613 22.58 9.79 -19.41
CA ARG A 613 23.22 9.44 -20.68
C ARG A 613 22.40 8.36 -21.37
N LEU A 614 22.06 8.58 -22.64
CA LEU A 614 21.27 7.65 -23.42
C LEU A 614 22.13 7.11 -24.56
N GLU A 615 22.42 5.81 -24.53
CA GLU A 615 23.08 5.10 -25.61
C GLU A 615 22.01 4.42 -26.49
N ALA A 616 21.81 4.88 -27.71
CA ALA A 616 21.01 4.22 -28.76
C ALA A 616 19.58 3.75 -28.43
N VAL A 617 18.87 4.37 -27.48
CA VAL A 617 17.52 3.92 -27.12
C VAL A 617 16.53 4.25 -28.25
N GLU A 618 15.73 3.28 -28.71
CA GLU A 618 14.49 3.60 -29.46
C GLU A 618 13.53 4.34 -28.51
N LEU A 619 13.62 5.67 -28.49
CA LEU A 619 12.97 6.53 -27.50
C LEU A 619 11.43 6.46 -27.52
N ARG A 620 10.83 5.89 -28.58
CA ARG A 620 9.38 5.71 -28.75
C ARG A 620 8.70 4.90 -27.64
N LYS A 621 9.45 4.16 -26.81
CA LYS A 621 8.91 3.29 -25.74
C LYS A 621 9.27 3.72 -24.32
N ILE A 622 9.86 4.91 -24.16
CA ILE A 622 10.03 5.54 -22.85
C ILE A 622 8.67 6.03 -22.37
N ALA A 623 8.22 5.64 -21.18
CA ALA A 623 6.96 6.16 -20.63
C ALA A 623 6.99 7.69 -20.58
N GLU A 624 5.86 8.36 -20.87
CA GLU A 624 5.70 9.83 -20.91
C GLU A 624 6.25 10.60 -19.69
N ASN A 625 6.49 9.90 -18.58
CA ASN A 625 6.95 10.47 -17.32
C ASN A 625 8.22 9.80 -16.77
N ALA A 626 8.97 9.02 -17.56
CA ALA A 626 10.17 8.30 -17.10
C ALA A 626 11.21 9.23 -16.44
N VAL A 627 11.34 10.44 -16.98
CA VAL A 627 12.13 11.54 -16.44
C VAL A 627 11.18 12.55 -15.81
N GLY A 628 11.46 13.04 -14.59
CA GLY A 628 10.65 14.09 -13.99
C GLY A 628 11.44 14.96 -13.02
N TYR A 629 11.07 16.25 -12.98
CA TYR A 629 11.62 17.33 -12.15
C TYR A 629 13.13 17.20 -11.93
N ALA A 630 13.93 17.61 -12.89
CA ALA A 630 15.33 17.83 -12.62
C ALA A 630 15.77 19.11 -13.34
N GLU A 631 16.02 20.14 -12.54
CA GLU A 631 16.33 21.50 -12.99
C GLU A 631 17.62 21.55 -13.82
N ASN A 632 18.43 20.49 -13.80
CA ASN A 632 19.72 20.38 -14.48
C ASN A 632 19.92 19.03 -15.22
N VAL A 633 18.86 18.32 -15.67
CA VAL A 633 19.08 17.11 -16.47
C VAL A 633 19.91 17.46 -17.70
N ARG A 634 21.13 16.94 -17.77
CA ARG A 634 21.89 16.84 -19.03
C ARG A 634 21.52 15.52 -19.67
N ILE A 635 20.81 15.57 -20.79
CA ILE A 635 20.64 14.41 -21.64
C ILE A 635 21.74 14.44 -22.68
N VAL A 636 22.56 13.38 -22.70
CA VAL A 636 23.54 13.13 -23.76
C VAL A 636 22.94 12.13 -24.74
N VAL A 637 22.77 12.56 -25.98
CA VAL A 637 22.32 11.72 -27.10
C VAL A 637 23.57 11.29 -27.87
N ALA A 638 23.91 10.00 -27.81
CA ALA A 638 25.07 9.43 -28.52
C ALA A 638 24.78 9.17 -30.01
N ASP A 639 25.83 9.06 -30.84
CA ASP A 639 25.81 8.84 -32.31
C ASP A 639 24.76 7.85 -32.81
N SER A 640 24.53 6.80 -32.03
CA SER A 640 23.63 5.70 -32.32
C SER A 640 22.11 6.01 -32.26
N VAL A 641 21.68 7.20 -31.81
CA VAL A 641 20.25 7.54 -31.66
C VAL A 641 19.68 8.07 -32.99
N LYS A 642 18.82 7.26 -33.61
CA LYS A 642 18.27 7.57 -34.94
C LYS A 642 16.99 8.40 -34.94
N VAL A 643 16.19 8.32 -33.86
CA VAL A 643 14.90 9.00 -33.78
C VAL A 643 14.69 9.60 -32.39
N LEU A 644 14.46 10.91 -32.33
CA LEU A 644 13.93 11.59 -31.14
C LEU A 644 12.40 11.60 -31.23
N SER A 645 11.74 10.82 -30.37
CA SER A 645 10.29 10.68 -30.41
C SER A 645 9.55 11.80 -29.69
N ARG A 646 8.28 12.00 -30.07
CA ARG A 646 7.34 12.91 -29.41
C ARG A 646 7.24 12.66 -27.91
N GLU A 647 7.17 11.40 -27.47
CA GLU A 647 7.00 11.03 -26.06
C GLU A 647 8.18 11.50 -25.22
N PHE A 648 9.40 11.32 -25.74
CA PHE A 648 10.63 11.78 -25.12
C PHE A 648 10.68 13.31 -25.05
N LEU A 649 10.37 14.00 -26.14
CA LEU A 649 10.34 15.46 -26.18
C LEU A 649 9.25 16.04 -25.26
N THR A 650 8.11 15.35 -25.11
CA THR A 650 7.04 15.73 -24.17
C THR A 650 7.47 15.57 -22.71
N ALA A 651 8.16 14.47 -22.38
CA ALA A 651 8.72 14.23 -21.05
C ALA A 651 9.80 15.27 -20.72
N ALA A 652 10.63 15.61 -21.71
CA ALA A 652 11.63 16.66 -21.61
C ALA A 652 11.01 18.05 -21.43
N SER A 653 9.86 18.30 -22.06
CA SER A 653 9.23 19.61 -22.09
C SER A 653 8.38 19.94 -20.88
N ALA A 654 7.64 18.97 -20.35
CA ALA A 654 6.63 19.20 -19.33
C ALA A 654 7.22 19.56 -17.95
N LYS A 655 8.53 19.38 -17.72
CA LYS A 655 9.11 19.35 -16.36
C LYS A 655 10.47 20.06 -16.17
N ARG A 656 10.80 21.04 -17.01
CA ARG A 656 12.03 21.87 -16.90
C ARG A 656 13.34 21.07 -16.99
N ILE A 657 13.55 20.29 -18.06
CA ILE A 657 14.91 19.83 -18.37
C ILE A 657 15.81 21.06 -18.55
N GLY A 658 16.89 21.12 -17.76
CA GLY A 658 17.82 22.26 -17.75
C GLY A 658 18.66 22.37 -19.02
N LYS A 659 19.10 21.24 -19.62
CA LYS A 659 19.98 21.26 -20.80
C LYS A 659 19.90 19.96 -21.64
N LEU A 660 19.55 20.07 -22.92
CA LEU A 660 19.72 18.98 -23.89
C LEU A 660 21.08 19.16 -24.58
N VAL A 661 21.94 18.12 -24.58
CA VAL A 661 23.26 18.15 -25.23
C VAL A 661 23.35 16.99 -26.22
N PHE A 662 23.67 17.30 -27.46
CA PHE A 662 24.00 16.29 -28.46
C PHE A 662 25.51 16.07 -28.43
N GLU A 663 25.95 14.81 -28.33
CA GLU A 663 27.37 14.47 -28.36
C GLU A 663 27.65 13.54 -29.54
N GLY A 664 28.63 13.93 -30.34
CA GLY A 664 29.14 13.17 -31.47
C GLY A 664 28.46 13.52 -32.80
N GLU A 665 28.68 12.67 -33.81
CA GLU A 665 28.37 12.94 -35.22
C GLU A 665 27.33 11.95 -35.72
N SER A 666 26.11 12.42 -36.01
CA SER A 666 25.01 11.55 -36.43
C SER A 666 23.91 12.27 -37.19
N VAL A 667 23.10 11.50 -37.92
CA VAL A 667 21.86 11.96 -38.55
C VAL A 667 20.67 11.45 -37.74
N LEU A 668 19.90 12.37 -37.17
CA LEU A 668 18.72 12.09 -36.34
C LEU A 668 17.43 12.55 -37.02
N GLU A 669 16.37 11.77 -36.84
CA GLU A 669 15.01 12.14 -37.25
C GLU A 669 14.21 12.63 -36.05
N ILE A 670 13.49 13.74 -36.21
CA ILE A 670 12.58 14.29 -35.20
C ILE A 670 11.16 14.12 -35.71
N ASP A 671 10.43 13.19 -35.09
CA ASP A 671 9.10 12.77 -35.52
C ASP A 671 7.96 13.45 -34.75
N ASP A 672 6.91 13.84 -35.48
CA ASP A 672 5.57 14.27 -35.01
C ASP A 672 5.54 15.38 -33.92
N LEU A 673 5.75 16.64 -34.34
CA LEU A 673 5.60 17.83 -33.48
C LEU A 673 4.19 18.44 -33.43
N ALA A 674 3.24 17.97 -34.25
CA ALA A 674 2.00 18.71 -34.57
C ALA A 674 1.01 18.86 -33.39
N SER A 675 1.28 18.22 -32.26
CA SER A 675 0.41 18.20 -31.07
C SER A 675 1.12 18.61 -29.76
N LEU A 676 2.39 19.03 -29.83
CA LEU A 676 3.18 19.52 -28.69
C LEU A 676 2.90 21.01 -28.45
N THR A 677 2.10 21.34 -27.43
CA THR A 677 1.71 22.74 -27.13
C THR A 677 2.61 23.44 -26.10
N ASN A 678 3.58 22.75 -25.49
CA ASN A 678 4.41 23.26 -24.39
C ASN A 678 5.85 22.72 -24.43
N LEU A 679 6.65 23.04 -25.46
CA LEU A 679 8.11 22.93 -25.41
C LEU A 679 8.70 24.09 -24.58
N PRO A 680 9.80 23.92 -23.82
CA PRO A 680 10.49 25.06 -23.21
C PRO A 680 10.86 26.06 -24.29
N ASP A 681 10.79 27.36 -24.01
CA ASP A 681 11.00 28.42 -25.01
C ASP A 681 12.32 28.28 -25.79
N ASP A 682 13.32 27.64 -25.19
CA ASP A 682 14.64 27.39 -25.78
C ASP A 682 14.67 26.23 -26.79
N LEU A 683 13.73 25.28 -26.72
CA LEU A 683 13.58 24.16 -27.66
C LEU A 683 12.46 24.43 -28.68
N ASN A 684 11.40 25.12 -28.25
CA ASN A 684 10.21 25.41 -29.05
C ASN A 684 10.50 26.28 -30.30
N THR A 685 11.56 27.10 -30.24
CA THR A 685 11.99 27.92 -31.39
C THR A 685 12.97 27.24 -32.33
N ILE A 686 13.54 26.10 -31.93
CA ILE A 686 14.76 25.54 -32.53
C ILE A 686 14.49 24.21 -33.25
N ILE A 687 13.66 23.35 -32.66
CA ILE A 687 13.44 21.99 -33.16
C ILE A 687 12.06 21.89 -33.83
N ARG A 688 12.05 21.61 -35.14
CA ARG A 688 10.87 21.28 -35.94
C ARG A 688 10.91 19.83 -36.39
N GLN A 689 9.76 19.27 -36.78
CA GLN A 689 9.72 17.96 -37.43
C GLN A 689 10.61 17.94 -38.68
N GLY A 690 11.40 16.88 -38.83
CA GLY A 690 12.33 16.66 -39.94
C GLY A 690 13.62 15.98 -39.53
N THR A 691 14.51 15.79 -40.50
CA THR A 691 15.81 15.17 -40.31
C THR A 691 16.87 16.22 -40.00
N TYR A 692 17.77 15.93 -39.07
CA TYR A 692 18.86 16.80 -38.68
C TYR A 692 20.18 16.03 -38.71
N TYR A 693 21.25 16.74 -39.05
CA TYR A 693 22.61 16.31 -38.79
C TYR A 693 23.16 17.03 -37.55
N VAL A 694 23.77 16.27 -36.66
CA VAL A 694 24.51 16.75 -35.49
C VAL A 694 25.98 16.76 -35.82
N ASP A 695 26.63 17.90 -35.65
CA ASP A 695 28.08 18.00 -35.82
C ASP A 695 28.85 17.66 -34.52
N PRO A 696 30.18 17.48 -34.58
CA PRO A 696 31.01 17.17 -33.40
C PRO A 696 30.96 18.22 -32.27
N HIS A 697 30.45 19.43 -32.53
CA HIS A 697 30.28 20.49 -31.55
C HIS A 697 28.86 20.53 -30.96
N GLY A 698 27.96 19.64 -31.39
CA GLY A 698 26.57 19.54 -30.95
C GLY A 698 25.62 20.52 -31.63
N ALA A 699 26.04 21.16 -32.73
CA ALA A 699 25.20 22.03 -33.55
C ALA A 699 24.29 21.20 -34.45
N LEU A 700 23.07 21.70 -34.69
CA LEU A 700 22.07 21.00 -35.50
C LEU A 700 21.91 21.66 -36.87
N TYR A 701 21.90 20.82 -37.89
CA TYR A 701 21.67 21.16 -39.28
C TYR A 701 20.40 20.47 -39.75
N ARG A 702 19.34 21.23 -40.02
CA ARG A 702 18.13 20.67 -40.60
C ARG A 702 18.40 20.29 -42.06
N LEU A 703 18.16 19.04 -42.41
CA LEU A 703 18.32 18.54 -43.78
C LEU A 703 17.01 18.77 -44.54
N GLU A 704 17.09 19.48 -45.65
CA GLU A 704 15.97 19.80 -46.56
C GLU A 704 16.32 19.33 -47.99
N ASP A 705 15.32 19.25 -48.88
CA ASP A 705 15.51 18.74 -50.24
C ASP A 705 16.49 19.59 -51.08
N ASP A 706 16.68 20.87 -50.71
CA ASP A 706 17.51 21.85 -51.42
C ASP A 706 18.83 22.18 -50.69
N GLY A 707 19.15 21.52 -49.57
CA GLY A 707 20.37 21.71 -48.81
C GLY A 707 20.17 21.58 -47.29
N ALA A 708 21.14 22.03 -46.51
CA ALA A 708 21.06 22.03 -45.05
C ALA A 708 20.91 23.46 -44.50
N GLN A 709 20.13 23.60 -43.42
CA GLN A 709 19.94 24.86 -42.71
C GLN A 709 20.50 24.77 -41.29
N LEU A 710 21.38 25.68 -40.89
CA LEU A 710 21.85 25.78 -39.50
C LEU A 710 20.66 26.12 -38.60
N ALA A 711 20.29 25.21 -37.72
CA ALA A 711 19.11 25.31 -36.88
C ALA A 711 19.45 25.61 -35.41
N TYR A 712 20.61 25.17 -34.92
CA TYR A 712 20.99 25.27 -33.52
C TYR A 712 22.50 25.34 -33.32
N VAL A 713 22.95 26.20 -32.40
CA VAL A 713 24.30 26.15 -31.83
C VAL A 713 24.19 26.02 -30.30
N PRO A 714 24.88 25.06 -29.66
CA PRO A 714 24.78 24.83 -28.23
C PRO A 714 25.48 25.91 -27.38
N GLU A 715 25.06 26.02 -26.12
CA GLU A 715 25.70 26.87 -25.11
C GLU A 715 27.07 26.32 -24.70
N GLY A 716 28.06 27.19 -24.48
CA GLY A 716 29.45 26.84 -24.21
C GLY A 716 30.38 26.87 -25.43
N VAL A 717 29.83 27.04 -26.64
CA VAL A 717 30.61 27.29 -27.85
C VAL A 717 31.01 28.76 -27.90
N THR A 718 32.32 29.05 -27.94
CA THR A 718 32.86 30.42 -27.92
C THR A 718 33.21 30.94 -29.31
N GLY A 719 33.55 30.06 -30.24
CA GLY A 719 33.70 30.34 -31.66
C GLY A 719 33.20 29.14 -32.47
N TYR A 720 32.55 29.38 -33.60
CA TYR A 720 31.95 28.31 -34.40
C TYR A 720 32.16 28.52 -35.90
N THR A 721 32.60 27.48 -36.61
CA THR A 721 32.70 27.50 -38.07
C THR A 721 31.64 26.60 -38.68
N VAL A 722 30.68 27.20 -39.38
CA VAL A 722 29.65 26.48 -40.14
C VAL A 722 30.32 25.83 -41.36
N PRO A 723 30.25 24.49 -41.51
CA PRO A 723 30.89 23.78 -42.62
C PRO A 723 30.17 24.10 -43.93
N ALA A 724 30.89 23.97 -45.05
CA ALA A 724 30.32 24.21 -46.38
C ALA A 724 29.29 23.14 -46.75
N ASN A 725 29.51 21.90 -46.33
CA ASN A 725 28.61 20.78 -46.54
C ASN A 725 28.49 19.94 -45.26
N VAL A 726 27.32 19.31 -45.08
CA VAL A 726 27.06 18.34 -44.01
C VAL A 726 26.62 16.99 -44.61
N PRO A 727 26.86 15.86 -43.95
CA PRO A 727 26.38 14.56 -44.39
C PRO A 727 24.85 14.51 -44.60
N ALA A 728 24.42 13.90 -45.70
CA ALA A 728 23.00 13.67 -45.99
C ALA A 728 22.46 12.38 -45.34
N SER A 729 23.36 11.46 -44.97
CA SER A 729 23.05 10.17 -44.33
C SER A 729 24.29 9.60 -43.59
N GLU A 730 24.08 8.64 -42.69
CA GLU A 730 25.16 7.96 -41.95
C GLU A 730 26.06 7.09 -42.84
N GLU A 731 25.56 6.57 -43.97
CA GLU A 731 26.28 5.55 -44.77
C GLU A 731 27.48 6.10 -45.55
N GLY A 732 27.72 7.43 -45.49
CA GLY A 732 28.89 8.09 -46.04
C GLY A 732 28.92 8.12 -47.57
N GLY A 733 28.74 9.30 -48.16
CA GLY A 733 28.93 9.48 -49.61
C GLY A 733 28.25 10.72 -50.19
N ASP A 734 27.05 11.03 -49.71
CA ASP A 734 26.28 12.20 -50.13
C ASP A 734 26.34 13.30 -49.06
N THR A 735 26.64 14.53 -49.49
CA THR A 735 26.69 15.71 -48.63
C THR A 735 25.76 16.80 -49.15
N LEU A 736 25.06 17.48 -48.26
CA LEU A 736 24.22 18.62 -48.58
C LEU A 736 24.97 19.93 -48.27
N PRO A 737 24.95 20.92 -49.18
CA PRO A 737 25.52 22.23 -48.90
C PRO A 737 24.72 22.94 -47.82
N VAL A 738 25.39 23.70 -46.95
CA VAL A 738 24.70 24.56 -45.98
C VAL A 738 24.24 25.82 -46.71
N VAL A 739 22.93 25.95 -46.92
CA VAL A 739 22.32 26.99 -47.76
C VAL A 739 21.51 28.02 -46.98
N GLY A 740 21.35 27.83 -45.66
CA GLY A 740 20.59 28.79 -44.86
C GLY A 740 20.86 28.78 -43.36
N ILE A 741 20.33 29.80 -42.70
CA ILE A 741 20.42 30.03 -41.26
C ILE A 741 18.99 30.19 -40.72
N GLY A 742 18.59 29.28 -39.84
CA GLY A 742 17.26 29.19 -39.27
C GLY A 742 16.97 30.30 -38.25
N ALA A 743 15.69 30.59 -38.05
CA ALA A 743 15.25 31.57 -37.07
C ALA A 743 15.75 31.19 -35.67
N ASN A 744 16.32 32.14 -34.93
CA ASN A 744 16.84 31.92 -33.57
C ASN A 744 17.95 30.85 -33.46
N ALA A 745 18.67 30.53 -34.55
CA ALA A 745 19.70 29.49 -34.56
C ALA A 745 20.78 29.68 -33.47
N LEU A 746 21.10 30.93 -33.15
CA LEU A 746 22.10 31.27 -32.11
C LEU A 746 21.48 31.58 -30.74
N LYS A 747 20.17 31.41 -30.54
CA LYS A 747 19.48 31.87 -29.33
C LYS A 747 20.06 31.29 -28.03
N ASN A 748 20.61 30.08 -28.02
CA ASN A 748 21.16 29.45 -26.81
C ASN A 748 22.69 29.56 -26.70
N ALA A 749 23.37 30.05 -27.74
CA ALA A 749 24.83 30.18 -27.79
C ALA A 749 25.31 31.46 -27.05
N LYS A 750 25.05 31.55 -25.74
CA LYS A 750 25.30 32.76 -24.95
C LYS A 750 26.77 33.16 -24.89
N ASP A 751 27.68 32.20 -24.98
CA ASP A 751 29.13 32.41 -24.92
C ASP A 751 29.77 32.64 -26.29
N LEU A 752 28.97 32.62 -27.37
CA LEU A 752 29.47 32.70 -28.74
C LEU A 752 29.94 34.12 -29.07
N HIS A 753 31.24 34.26 -29.33
CA HIS A 753 31.88 35.52 -29.69
C HIS A 753 32.05 35.70 -31.20
N GLU A 754 32.30 34.62 -31.93
CA GLU A 754 32.53 34.64 -33.37
C GLU A 754 31.84 33.48 -34.07
N ILE A 755 31.29 33.75 -35.26
CA ILE A 755 30.76 32.71 -36.15
C ILE A 755 31.23 32.96 -37.59
N ASP A 756 31.84 31.94 -38.18
CA ASP A 756 32.32 31.97 -39.56
C ASP A 756 31.61 30.91 -40.39
N PHE A 757 31.39 31.18 -41.67
CA PHE A 757 30.80 30.28 -42.64
C PHE A 757 31.88 29.89 -43.64
N ALA A 758 32.14 28.59 -43.79
CA ALA A 758 33.17 28.11 -44.71
C ALA A 758 32.86 28.43 -46.18
N ASP A 759 31.56 28.52 -46.52
CA ASP A 759 31.08 29.02 -47.81
C ASP A 759 29.92 30.02 -47.60
N PRO A 760 30.21 31.30 -47.32
CA PRO A 760 29.18 32.33 -47.14
C PRO A 760 28.36 32.59 -48.42
N GLY A 761 28.91 32.24 -49.60
CA GLY A 761 28.27 32.40 -50.89
C GLY A 761 27.18 31.35 -51.15
N ALA A 762 27.20 30.21 -50.47
CA ALA A 762 26.15 29.21 -50.55
C ALA A 762 24.88 29.59 -49.77
N ILE A 763 24.99 30.54 -48.82
CA ILE A 763 23.88 30.96 -47.97
C ILE A 763 22.86 31.80 -48.76
N ALA A 764 21.76 31.17 -49.13
CA ALA A 764 20.66 31.77 -49.86
C ALA A 764 19.54 32.31 -48.95
N ARG A 765 19.42 31.79 -47.71
CA ARG A 765 18.31 32.12 -46.79
C ARG A 765 18.81 32.45 -45.37
N ILE A 766 18.45 33.63 -44.87
CA ILE A 766 18.69 34.05 -43.49
C ILE A 766 17.32 34.37 -42.89
N ASP A 767 16.83 33.56 -41.96
CA ASP A 767 15.50 33.75 -41.38
C ASP A 767 15.45 34.91 -40.37
N SER A 768 14.24 35.31 -39.98
CA SER A 768 14.05 36.38 -38.98
C SER A 768 14.70 36.00 -37.65
N TYR A 769 15.41 36.94 -37.02
CA TYR A 769 16.12 36.74 -35.75
C TYR A 769 17.18 35.62 -35.77
N ALA A 770 17.67 35.20 -36.94
CA ALA A 770 18.60 34.07 -37.08
C ALA A 770 19.83 34.14 -36.15
N MET A 771 20.41 35.33 -35.99
CA MET A 771 21.59 35.58 -35.17
C MET A 771 21.32 36.61 -34.05
N ALA A 772 20.05 36.77 -33.65
CA ALA A 772 19.63 37.82 -32.73
C ALA A 772 19.80 37.42 -31.24
N ASN A 773 19.70 38.43 -30.37
CA ASN A 773 19.76 38.34 -28.92
C ASN A 773 21.07 37.77 -28.36
N ARG A 774 22.19 37.91 -29.08
CA ARG A 774 23.53 37.46 -28.66
C ARG A 774 24.49 38.63 -28.41
N PRO A 775 24.45 39.30 -27.24
CA PRO A 775 25.31 40.43 -26.92
C PRO A 775 26.82 40.13 -26.97
N SER A 776 27.20 38.86 -26.78
CA SER A 776 28.57 38.36 -26.85
C SER A 776 29.11 38.26 -28.29
N LEU A 777 28.23 38.17 -29.30
CA LEU A 777 28.60 37.98 -30.70
C LEU A 777 29.24 39.25 -31.25
N ALA A 778 30.56 39.23 -31.43
CA ALA A 778 31.40 40.36 -31.82
C ALA A 778 31.74 40.37 -33.32
N SER A 779 31.70 39.22 -33.99
CA SER A 779 31.95 39.13 -35.44
C SER A 779 31.21 37.99 -36.14
N VAL A 780 30.82 38.23 -37.39
CA VAL A 780 30.28 37.23 -38.33
C VAL A 780 31.12 37.27 -39.60
N ASN A 781 31.74 36.15 -40.01
CA ASN A 781 32.68 36.10 -41.14
C ASN A 781 33.81 37.16 -41.03
N GLY A 782 34.33 37.35 -39.81
CA GLY A 782 35.30 38.40 -39.49
C GLY A 782 34.78 39.85 -39.58
N GLN A 783 33.50 40.09 -39.82
CA GLN A 783 32.89 41.43 -39.90
C GLN A 783 32.31 41.84 -38.55
N THR A 784 32.65 43.03 -38.07
CA THR A 784 32.26 43.53 -36.74
C THR A 784 31.07 44.49 -36.78
N THR A 785 30.45 44.68 -37.95
CA THR A 785 29.29 45.57 -38.14
C THR A 785 28.09 44.80 -38.68
N THR A 786 26.87 45.26 -38.41
CA THR A 786 25.65 44.61 -38.93
C THR A 786 25.60 44.60 -40.46
N ASP A 787 26.02 45.70 -41.09
CA ASP A 787 26.05 45.84 -42.55
C ASP A 787 27.15 44.98 -43.18
N GLY A 788 28.34 44.94 -42.56
CA GLY A 788 29.43 44.08 -42.98
C GLY A 788 29.07 42.60 -42.85
N ALA A 789 28.47 42.23 -41.72
CA ALA A 789 27.97 40.87 -41.48
C ALA A 789 26.93 40.46 -42.54
N LEU A 790 25.98 41.32 -42.88
CA LEU A 790 25.01 41.02 -43.93
C LEU A 790 25.66 40.95 -45.33
N ALA A 791 26.57 41.87 -45.64
CA ALA A 791 27.30 41.89 -46.90
C ALA A 791 28.20 40.67 -47.13
N SER A 792 28.55 39.94 -46.06
CA SER A 792 29.29 38.69 -46.15
C SER A 792 28.49 37.54 -46.78
N PHE A 793 27.18 37.69 -46.97
CA PHE A 793 26.29 36.72 -47.62
C PHE A 793 25.76 37.26 -48.96
N PRO A 794 26.59 37.33 -50.02
CA PRO A 794 26.26 38.04 -51.25
C PRO A 794 25.11 37.43 -52.07
N ASN A 795 24.80 36.15 -51.83
CA ASN A 795 23.78 35.40 -52.55
C ASN A 795 22.49 35.17 -51.73
N ALA A 796 22.36 35.80 -50.56
CA ALA A 796 21.17 35.70 -49.74
C ALA A 796 19.98 36.37 -50.47
N THR A 797 19.05 35.56 -50.98
CA THR A 797 17.86 36.04 -51.70
C THR A 797 16.70 36.33 -50.74
N THR A 798 16.74 35.74 -49.53
CA THR A 798 15.75 35.93 -48.48
C THR A 798 16.45 36.32 -47.18
N VAL A 799 16.19 37.53 -46.68
CA VAL A 799 16.69 38.03 -45.39
C VAL A 799 15.48 38.42 -44.54
N GLY A 800 15.28 37.72 -43.43
CA GLY A 800 14.19 37.94 -42.49
C GLY A 800 14.37 39.20 -41.66
N MET A 801 13.37 39.50 -40.84
CA MET A 801 13.40 40.69 -39.98
C MET A 801 14.45 40.55 -38.88
N LEU A 802 15.20 41.63 -38.65
CA LEU A 802 16.03 41.82 -37.45
C LEU A 802 17.04 40.66 -37.18
N PRO A 803 17.83 40.22 -38.19
CA PRO A 803 18.68 39.03 -38.06
C PRO A 803 19.82 39.20 -37.04
N PHE A 804 20.26 40.43 -36.76
CA PHE A 804 21.36 40.77 -35.86
C PHE A 804 20.93 41.62 -34.65
N THR A 805 19.63 41.69 -34.33
CA THR A 805 19.14 42.54 -33.24
C THR A 805 19.68 42.08 -31.90
N ASN A 806 20.07 43.04 -31.03
CA ASN A 806 20.58 42.77 -29.69
C ASN A 806 21.82 41.86 -29.71
N THR A 807 22.76 42.17 -30.62
CA THR A 807 24.09 41.53 -30.75
C THR A 807 25.21 42.48 -30.33
N GLY A 808 26.44 41.98 -30.21
CA GLY A 808 27.65 42.78 -29.98
C GLY A 808 28.23 43.44 -31.25
N LEU A 809 27.59 43.26 -32.42
CA LEU A 809 28.01 43.88 -33.67
C LEU A 809 27.76 45.40 -33.64
N GLN A 810 28.69 46.16 -34.19
CA GLN A 810 28.56 47.61 -34.31
C GLN A 810 27.49 47.96 -35.35
N GLU A 811 26.43 48.64 -34.92
CA GLU A 811 25.44 49.18 -35.86
C GLU A 811 26.07 50.29 -36.71
N SER A 812 25.77 50.27 -38.01
CA SER A 812 26.22 51.25 -39.00
C SER A 812 25.86 52.67 -38.59
N ALA A 813 26.83 53.60 -38.68
CA ALA A 813 26.64 54.98 -38.30
C ALA A 813 25.73 55.73 -39.30
N ASP A 814 24.47 55.91 -38.88
CA ASP A 814 23.48 56.95 -39.22
C ASP A 814 22.50 56.69 -40.40
N PRO A 815 21.17 56.67 -40.11
CA PRO A 815 20.45 57.94 -40.14
C PRO A 815 19.44 58.14 -38.98
N ARG A 816 19.88 58.94 -38.01
CA ARG A 816 19.15 59.86 -37.14
C ARG A 816 18.33 59.25 -36.00
N GLN A 817 19.09 58.94 -34.95
CA GLN A 817 18.82 59.28 -33.55
C GLN A 817 17.47 59.98 -33.26
N THR A 818 16.55 59.27 -32.62
CA THR A 818 16.01 59.60 -31.29
C THR A 818 15.19 58.41 -30.78
N LYS A 819 15.54 57.89 -29.60
CA LYS A 819 14.75 56.90 -28.84
C LYS A 819 13.55 57.54 -28.12
N ASP A 820 13.16 58.76 -28.50
CA ASP A 820 12.19 59.60 -27.81
C ASP A 820 11.25 60.28 -28.82
N ALA A 821 10.05 59.73 -29.09
CA ALA A 821 8.85 60.43 -29.58
C ALA A 821 7.73 59.47 -30.01
N ILE A 822 6.47 59.87 -29.79
CA ILE A 822 5.28 59.33 -30.47
C ILE A 822 5.43 59.59 -31.98
N ARG A 823 5.42 58.55 -32.83
CA ARG A 823 5.40 58.67 -34.31
C ARG A 823 4.07 58.21 -34.89
N VAL A 824 3.49 59.03 -35.77
CA VAL A 824 2.27 58.71 -36.54
C VAL A 824 2.70 58.16 -37.91
N VAL A 825 2.13 57.03 -38.33
CA VAL A 825 2.40 56.44 -39.65
C VAL A 825 1.53 57.15 -40.70
N SER A 826 2.12 57.49 -41.85
CA SER A 826 1.50 58.21 -42.98
C SER A 826 0.03 57.86 -43.22
N GLY A 827 -0.86 58.87 -43.15
CA GLY A 827 -2.30 58.77 -43.42
C GLY A 827 -3.22 58.99 -42.20
N MET A 828 -2.67 59.25 -41.01
CA MET A 828 -3.44 59.52 -39.80
C MET A 828 -3.28 60.98 -39.35
N GLU A 829 -4.37 61.61 -38.89
CA GLU A 829 -4.36 62.89 -38.20
C GLU A 829 -4.44 62.68 -36.68
N LEU A 830 -3.57 63.38 -35.93
CA LEU A 830 -3.49 63.36 -34.48
C LEU A 830 -3.89 64.72 -33.91
N SER A 831 -4.88 64.73 -33.01
CA SER A 831 -5.34 65.93 -32.28
C SER A 831 -5.31 65.66 -30.78
N ILE A 832 -4.72 66.59 -30.01
CA ILE A 832 -4.54 66.47 -28.55
C ILE A 832 -5.22 67.66 -27.85
N GLN A 833 -6.14 67.40 -26.92
CA GLN A 833 -6.81 68.40 -26.08
C GLN A 833 -6.42 68.23 -24.60
N THR A 834 -6.27 69.35 -23.90
CA THR A 834 -6.01 69.43 -22.44
C THR A 834 -7.04 70.33 -21.77
N ASP A 835 -7.18 70.23 -20.44
CA ASP A 835 -8.18 70.94 -19.62
C ASP A 835 -8.13 72.49 -19.70
N ALA A 836 -7.13 73.08 -20.37
CA ALA A 836 -7.04 74.51 -20.63
C ALA A 836 -7.81 74.98 -21.89
N GLY A 837 -8.54 74.08 -22.58
CA GLY A 837 -9.52 74.44 -23.62
C GLY A 837 -8.95 75.01 -24.94
N SER A 838 -7.66 74.85 -25.22
CA SER A 838 -7.03 75.31 -26.46
C SER A 838 -6.79 74.15 -27.44
N ASN A 839 -7.32 74.27 -28.67
CA ASN A 839 -6.98 73.39 -29.80
C ASN A 839 -5.66 73.86 -30.41
N PHE A 840 -4.65 72.98 -30.48
CA PHE A 840 -3.40 73.26 -31.17
C PHE A 840 -3.35 72.50 -32.51
N PRO A 841 -3.07 73.17 -33.64
CA PRO A 841 -2.91 72.49 -34.92
C PRO A 841 -1.57 71.75 -34.99
N ALA A 842 -1.52 70.68 -35.80
CA ALA A 842 -0.30 69.94 -36.09
C ALA A 842 0.75 70.84 -36.79
N PRO A 843 2.05 70.79 -36.43
CA PRO A 843 3.10 71.47 -37.18
C PRO A 843 3.37 70.76 -38.51
N SER A 844 3.85 71.51 -39.50
CA SER A 844 4.00 71.06 -40.88
C SER A 844 5.29 70.27 -41.19
N ASP A 845 6.00 69.73 -40.19
CA ASP A 845 7.24 68.96 -40.41
C ASP A 845 7.52 67.92 -39.30
N ASP A 846 8.03 66.75 -39.70
CA ASP A 846 8.11 65.47 -38.95
C ASP A 846 9.35 65.33 -38.03
N SER A 847 10.01 66.42 -37.65
CA SER A 847 11.36 66.37 -37.06
C SER A 847 11.51 66.68 -35.56
N GLU A 848 10.44 66.97 -34.82
CA GLU A 848 10.51 67.20 -33.36
C GLU A 848 9.47 66.40 -32.54
N PRO A 849 9.83 65.87 -31.34
CA PRO A 849 8.89 65.23 -30.42
C PRO A 849 7.85 66.21 -29.86
N TYR A 850 6.59 65.77 -29.74
CA TYR A 850 5.54 66.51 -29.02
C TYR A 850 5.85 66.59 -27.51
N ARG A 851 5.94 67.80 -26.92
CA ARG A 851 6.09 68.00 -25.47
C ARG A 851 4.98 68.91 -24.93
N TYR A 852 4.22 68.42 -23.95
CA TYR A 852 3.16 69.18 -23.28
C TYR A 852 3.36 69.21 -21.76
N LEU A 853 3.20 70.38 -21.15
CA LEU A 853 3.20 70.56 -19.69
C LEU A 853 1.75 70.56 -19.20
N THR A 854 1.38 69.56 -18.41
CA THR A 854 0.05 69.47 -17.81
C THR A 854 0.13 69.72 -16.30
N GLY A 855 -0.84 70.45 -15.74
CA GLY A 855 -0.95 70.70 -14.29
C GLY A 855 -1.27 69.45 -13.46
N GLU A 856 -1.52 69.62 -12.16
CA GLU A 856 -1.49 68.56 -11.12
C GLU A 856 -2.40 67.33 -11.31
N TYR A 857 -3.29 67.30 -12.31
CA TYR A 857 -3.97 66.09 -12.77
C TYR A 857 -4.21 66.18 -14.29
N PRO A 858 -3.37 65.56 -15.13
CA PRO A 858 -3.58 65.60 -16.58
C PRO A 858 -4.78 64.74 -16.98
N GLN A 859 -5.80 65.36 -17.58
CA GLN A 859 -6.60 64.67 -18.60
C GLN A 859 -6.07 65.06 -19.98
N VAL A 860 -5.58 64.06 -20.73
CA VAL A 860 -5.15 64.22 -22.12
C VAL A 860 -6.13 63.48 -23.01
N SER A 861 -6.91 64.22 -23.78
CA SER A 861 -7.79 63.66 -24.81
C SER A 861 -7.02 63.53 -26.11
N VAL A 862 -6.81 62.30 -26.57
CA VAL A 862 -6.18 62.00 -27.85
C VAL A 862 -7.24 61.56 -28.84
N THR A 863 -7.34 62.25 -29.97
CA THR A 863 -8.21 61.88 -31.09
C THR A 863 -7.36 61.40 -32.26
N LEU A 864 -7.64 60.19 -32.72
CA LEU A 864 -7.01 59.56 -33.87
C LEU A 864 -8.03 59.43 -35.00
N SER A 865 -7.78 60.06 -36.14
CA SER A 865 -8.59 59.91 -37.35
C SER A 865 -7.74 59.38 -38.50
N ASN A 866 -8.24 58.33 -39.18
CA ASN A 866 -7.59 57.75 -40.37
C ASN A 866 -8.57 57.81 -41.56
N PRO A 867 -8.48 58.84 -42.42
CA PRO A 867 -9.43 59.05 -43.52
C PRO A 867 -9.29 58.02 -44.66
N ASP A 868 -8.10 57.44 -44.89
CA ASP A 868 -7.74 56.74 -46.14
C ASP A 868 -7.42 55.24 -45.99
N ASN A 869 -8.16 54.54 -45.12
CA ASN A 869 -7.84 53.14 -44.81
C ASN A 869 -8.15 52.15 -45.95
N THR A 870 -7.15 51.83 -46.78
CA THR A 870 -7.17 50.67 -47.70
C THR A 870 -6.02 49.69 -47.38
N ALA A 871 -6.38 48.56 -46.76
CA ALA A 871 -5.67 47.28 -46.59
C ALA A 871 -4.36 47.16 -45.75
N ASP A 872 -4.42 46.22 -44.79
CA ASP A 872 -3.34 45.34 -44.26
C ASP A 872 -2.18 45.82 -43.36
N LYS A 873 -2.34 46.88 -42.55
CA LYS A 873 -1.36 47.16 -41.46
C LYS A 873 -2.02 47.44 -40.10
N ALA A 874 -1.72 46.62 -39.11
CA ALA A 874 -1.93 46.97 -37.71
C ALA A 874 -0.97 48.12 -37.34
N SER A 875 -1.51 49.22 -36.82
CA SER A 875 -0.71 50.39 -36.43
C SER A 875 -0.55 50.42 -34.92
N ARG A 876 0.68 50.69 -34.46
CA ARG A 876 1.05 50.71 -33.04
C ARG A 876 1.43 52.12 -32.62
N VAL A 877 0.93 52.56 -31.48
CA VAL A 877 1.26 53.87 -30.90
C VAL A 877 2.10 53.65 -29.66
N TYR A 878 3.26 54.30 -29.61
CA TYR A 878 4.14 54.35 -28.44
C TYR A 878 3.91 55.67 -27.70
N VAL A 879 3.86 55.63 -26.37
CA VAL A 879 3.66 56.79 -25.49
C VAL A 879 4.72 56.75 -24.40
N ARG A 880 5.43 57.88 -24.21
CA ARG A 880 6.44 58.06 -23.16
C ARG A 880 5.93 59.01 -22.09
N PHE A 881 6.05 58.64 -20.82
CA PHE A 881 5.70 59.50 -19.68
C PHE A 881 6.97 60.00 -18.99
N GLU A 882 7.10 61.32 -18.83
CA GLU A 882 8.26 61.95 -18.18
C GLU A 882 7.80 62.97 -17.14
N ASN A 883 8.53 63.07 -16.03
CA ASN A 883 8.44 64.20 -15.09
C ASN A 883 9.63 65.15 -15.31
N ASN A 884 9.68 66.29 -14.62
CA ASN A 884 10.79 67.27 -14.75
C ASN A 884 12.18 66.71 -14.37
N GLU A 885 12.26 65.50 -13.79
CA GLU A 885 13.52 64.83 -13.41
C GLU A 885 13.87 63.66 -14.35
N GLY A 886 13.12 63.46 -15.44
CA GLY A 886 13.48 62.58 -16.56
C GLY A 886 13.26 61.08 -16.35
N SER A 887 12.67 60.65 -15.24
CA SER A 887 12.39 59.23 -14.98
C SER A 887 11.17 59.05 -14.06
N VAL A 888 10.16 58.33 -14.54
CA VAL A 888 9.05 57.83 -13.71
C VAL A 888 9.31 56.35 -13.44
N THR A 889 9.78 56.02 -12.24
CA THR A 889 9.87 54.62 -11.78
C THR A 889 8.56 54.24 -11.11
N ASN A 890 7.97 53.09 -11.50
CA ASN A 890 6.72 52.50 -10.99
C ASN A 890 5.42 52.96 -11.66
N PHE A 891 5.38 53.04 -12.99
CA PHE A 891 4.12 53.10 -13.72
C PHE A 891 3.68 51.68 -14.13
N GLU A 892 2.72 51.09 -13.41
CA GLU A 892 2.11 49.81 -13.80
C GLU A 892 0.84 50.08 -14.63
N PRO A 893 0.78 49.64 -15.91
CA PRO A 893 -0.44 49.75 -16.68
C PRO A 893 -1.50 48.82 -16.08
N ARG A 894 -2.75 49.30 -16.04
CA ARG A 894 -3.88 48.46 -15.65
C ARG A 894 -3.92 47.24 -16.58
N THR A 895 -3.93 46.04 -16.01
CA THR A 895 -3.91 44.77 -16.79
C THR A 895 -5.24 44.47 -17.48
N GLU A 896 -6.32 45.15 -17.10
CA GLU A 896 -7.62 45.03 -17.76
C GLU A 896 -7.70 45.95 -18.98
N PRO A 897 -8.23 45.47 -20.13
CA PRO A 897 -8.33 46.26 -21.35
C PRO A 897 -9.22 47.49 -21.18
N TYR A 898 -8.76 48.63 -21.70
CA TYR A 898 -9.51 49.87 -21.79
C TYR A 898 -10.49 49.78 -22.97
N ASN A 899 -11.78 50.01 -22.72
CA ASN A 899 -12.78 50.02 -23.78
C ASN A 899 -12.92 51.43 -24.36
N LEU A 900 -12.39 51.64 -25.56
CA LEU A 900 -12.49 52.91 -26.29
C LEU A 900 -13.75 52.94 -27.14
N ALA A 901 -14.59 53.97 -26.97
CA ALA A 901 -15.76 54.17 -27.81
C ALA A 901 -15.40 55.00 -29.06
N ASN A 902 -16.07 54.73 -30.19
CA ASN A 902 -16.09 55.67 -31.32
C ASN A 902 -16.84 56.97 -30.95
N GLN A 903 -16.63 58.04 -31.72
CA GLN A 903 -17.11 59.39 -31.41
C GLN A 903 -18.64 59.53 -31.21
N ASP A 904 -19.42 58.62 -31.81
CA ASP A 904 -20.89 58.53 -31.70
C ASP A 904 -21.37 57.54 -30.63
N GLY A 905 -20.45 56.85 -29.93
CA GLY A 905 -20.73 55.96 -28.80
C GLY A 905 -21.37 54.62 -29.15
N THR A 906 -21.40 54.25 -30.44
CA THR A 906 -22.13 53.07 -30.95
C THR A 906 -21.31 51.78 -30.91
N HIS A 907 -19.98 51.86 -30.86
CA HIS A 907 -19.07 50.71 -30.76
C HIS A 907 -17.93 50.98 -29.76
N THR A 908 -17.60 49.96 -28.97
CA THR A 908 -16.46 49.98 -28.03
C THR A 908 -15.41 48.94 -28.43
N TYR A 909 -14.15 49.33 -28.38
CA TYR A 909 -13.00 48.52 -28.73
C TYR A 909 -12.13 48.28 -27.49
N PRO A 910 -11.88 47.03 -27.10
CA PRO A 910 -10.97 46.72 -26.00
C PRO A 910 -9.52 46.92 -26.47
N ILE A 911 -8.74 47.71 -25.74
CA ILE A 911 -7.32 47.98 -26.01
C ILE A 911 -6.49 47.70 -24.76
N THR A 912 -5.37 47.02 -24.94
CA THR A 912 -4.42 46.70 -23.87
C THR A 912 -3.14 47.50 -24.06
N PHE A 913 -2.63 48.06 -22.96
CA PHE A 913 -1.31 48.70 -22.92
C PHE A 913 -0.23 47.67 -22.62
N HIS A 914 0.89 47.76 -23.33
CA HIS A 914 2.05 46.91 -23.20
C HIS A 914 3.25 47.75 -22.76
N ALA A 915 3.99 47.26 -21.77
CA ALA A 915 5.26 47.87 -21.35
C ALA A 915 6.38 47.51 -22.35
N THR A 916 7.36 48.40 -22.47
CA THR A 916 8.62 48.12 -23.19
C THR A 916 9.78 47.95 -22.21
N ASP A 917 10.96 47.61 -22.71
CA ASP A 917 12.18 47.53 -21.88
C ASP A 917 12.62 48.91 -21.33
N ASP A 918 12.08 50.03 -21.88
CA ASP A 918 12.17 51.35 -21.24
C ASP A 918 10.96 51.54 -20.31
N PRO A 919 11.17 51.69 -18.99
CA PRO A 919 10.09 51.75 -17.99
C PRO A 919 9.19 52.97 -18.13
N CYS A 920 9.62 53.98 -18.91
CA CYS A 920 8.83 55.19 -19.18
C CYS A 920 8.04 55.10 -20.50
N VAL A 921 8.23 54.04 -21.31
CA VAL A 921 7.63 53.90 -22.64
C VAL A 921 6.68 52.71 -22.70
N PHE A 922 5.46 52.98 -23.13
CA PHE A 922 4.40 52.00 -23.32
C PHE A 922 3.90 52.03 -24.76
N TYR A 923 3.28 50.95 -25.21
CA TYR A 923 2.57 50.95 -26.49
C TYR A 923 1.21 50.28 -26.40
N PHE A 924 0.35 50.61 -27.35
CA PHE A 924 -0.87 49.86 -27.61
C PHE A 924 -1.14 49.74 -29.10
N ASP A 925 -1.85 48.68 -29.48
CA ASP A 925 -2.21 48.41 -30.85
C ASP A 925 -3.57 49.04 -31.18
N ILE A 926 -3.67 49.74 -32.31
CA ILE A 926 -4.93 50.34 -32.75
C ILE A 926 -5.75 49.29 -33.50
N PRO A 927 -6.98 48.98 -33.04
CA PRO A 927 -7.88 48.08 -33.74
C PRO A 927 -8.34 48.67 -35.08
N ARG A 928 -8.69 47.81 -36.04
CA ARG A 928 -9.13 48.23 -37.37
C ARG A 928 -10.47 48.98 -37.29
N VAL A 929 -10.46 50.29 -37.52
CA VAL A 929 -11.69 51.12 -37.56
C VAL A 929 -11.83 51.74 -38.95
N VAL A 930 -12.99 51.55 -39.59
CA VAL A 930 -13.27 52.04 -40.95
C VAL A 930 -14.14 53.30 -40.85
N GLY A 931 -13.60 54.45 -41.27
CA GLY A 931 -14.37 55.69 -41.47
C GLY A 931 -14.79 56.46 -40.21
N ALA A 932 -14.22 56.18 -39.03
CA ALA A 932 -14.53 56.91 -37.80
C ALA A 932 -13.26 57.33 -37.03
N ALA A 933 -13.33 58.48 -36.35
CA ALA A 933 -12.30 58.93 -35.42
C ALA A 933 -12.47 58.25 -34.04
N LEU A 934 -11.37 57.76 -33.47
CA LEU A 934 -11.32 57.23 -32.11
C LEU A 934 -10.84 58.32 -31.17
N GLN A 935 -11.61 58.61 -30.12
CA GLN A 935 -11.21 59.54 -29.08
C GLN A 935 -11.06 58.80 -27.75
N PHE A 936 -9.95 59.01 -27.08
CA PHE A 936 -9.72 58.44 -25.76
C PHE A 936 -9.04 59.41 -24.83
N ASN A 937 -9.39 59.31 -23.56
CA ASN A 937 -8.87 60.16 -22.50
C ASN A 937 -7.89 59.35 -21.67
N ILE A 938 -6.63 59.78 -21.66
CA ILE A 938 -5.64 59.29 -20.72
C ILE A 938 -5.78 60.13 -19.46
N VAL A 939 -6.18 59.47 -18.36
CA VAL A 939 -6.26 60.09 -17.03
C VAL A 939 -5.15 59.50 -16.19
N ALA A 940 -4.15 60.32 -15.85
CA ALA A 940 -3.07 59.91 -14.96
C ALA A 940 -3.42 60.31 -13.52
N GLY A 941 -3.62 59.33 -12.63
CA GLY A 941 -3.78 59.55 -11.19
C GLY A 941 -2.51 59.16 -10.46
N TYR A 942 -1.88 60.08 -9.74
CA TYR A 942 -0.74 59.74 -8.86
C TYR A 942 -1.23 59.04 -7.60
N PRO A 943 -0.71 57.87 -7.22
CA PRO A 943 -0.83 57.39 -5.86
C PRO A 943 -0.01 58.32 -4.94
N SER A 944 -0.58 58.66 -3.78
CA SER A 944 0.03 59.50 -2.74
C SER A 944 1.46 59.04 -2.38
N PRO A 945 2.37 59.93 -1.89
CA PRO A 945 3.84 59.76 -1.88
C PRO A 945 4.43 58.67 -0.96
N LEU A 946 3.66 57.67 -0.53
CA LEU A 946 4.08 56.61 0.37
C LEU A 946 3.71 55.23 -0.20
N SER A 947 4.35 54.85 -1.30
CA SER A 947 4.65 53.45 -1.67
C SER A 947 5.62 53.43 -2.85
#